data_AF-A0A8C6SV55-F1
#
_entry.id   AF-A0A8C6SV55-F1
#
_cell.length_a   1.000
_cell.length_b   1.000
_cell.length_c   1.000
_cell.angle_alpha   90.00
_cell.angle_beta   90.00
_cell.angle_gamma   90.00
#
_symmetry.space_group_name_H-M   'P 1'
#
loop_
_entity.id
_entity.type
_entity.pdbx_description
1 polymer ?
#
loop_
_entity_poly.entity_id
_entity_poly.type
_entity_poly.pdbx_seq_one_letter_code
_entity_poly.pdbx_strand_id
1 'polypeptide(L)'
;PNKGEENGLMDGLQNEYLVLVLCLDSPVLSCQCAPGGVRGESVEVTLPRNEVELNAYVVPPQGTDNYVFDWRLITHPKDYSGEMEGQHSGTLKLSKLTVGLYEFELTVDGGGAHGEGHVNVTVKPEPRVNKPPVAVVSPKFQEISLPISSTVIDGSQSLRRHRGLTAFTQPRPGNYTFSKTSGPFSLTVTDSDGATNSTQALLVVHKAIDYPPVANAGPNQMITLPRNSIMLYGNQSTDDHDSLSYEWSLSPESKDKVVEMQGVRTPFLQLNSMQEGDYTFKLTVTDSSGQQNTAQVTVIVQPENNKPPVADAGPEKELTLPVDRTTLDGSKSSDDQKIATYLWKGPNEVHIENADGAVATVTGLEQGTYEFTLTVTDERKLQSSDAVTVIVREEVDQPPVARVLPCPAVSLPVSTVSLDGSHSTDDKGGVSYLWSRDDSSPAAGDVLNSSDHQAVLFLGNLVQGTYSFTLTVTDSKGQTDKARGSVNVRPDPSERDLVELVLEVPVSSVSQRQRDMLLRQVGVLLGVLDSDIVVRGIGAFNEHSTRLVFLVSGGPGRPPLAGQSVALGLRNKLRKQKNEFLIFKARRVDTVICQLNCSGHGDCDSFTRSCVCQPFWMENFIRRQFGDQESNCEWSVLYVTIASFMILVAVGTLIWGMVCCCNKRKSKVRRSKSRYKILEEEEQDRLELHPPRAAHLTKSREPHPLSAAHGADKEEETLHPGERCRCRGRAAVIKKTEMSSVADLSV
;
A
#
# COMPACT_ATOMS: atom_id res chain seq x y z
N PRO A 1 -116.88 89.65 -76.65
CA PRO A 1 -118.32 89.30 -76.44
C PRO A 1 -118.74 89.61 -75.00
N ASN A 2 -119.75 90.47 -74.80
CA ASN A 2 -120.31 90.91 -73.50
C ASN A 2 -119.32 91.67 -72.55
N LYS A 3 -119.53 92.98 -72.34
CA LYS A 3 -120.38 93.65 -71.30
C LYS A 3 -119.63 93.84 -69.97
N GLY A 4 -119.64 94.98 -69.29
CA GLY A 4 -120.08 96.37 -69.61
C GLY A 4 -119.16 97.35 -68.85
N GLU A 5 -118.96 98.61 -69.21
CA GLU A 5 -119.92 99.69 -69.45
C GLU A 5 -120.61 100.19 -68.15
N GLU A 6 -120.14 101.33 -67.64
CA GLU A 6 -120.98 102.42 -67.11
C GLU A 6 -120.25 103.77 -67.31
N ASN A 7 -121.00 104.88 -67.44
CA ASN A 7 -120.49 106.15 -67.98
C ASN A 7 -120.47 107.30 -66.94
N GLY A 8 -119.60 108.29 -67.14
CA GLY A 8 -119.60 109.59 -66.46
C GLY A 8 -119.28 110.70 -67.46
N LEU A 9 -119.96 111.86 -67.39
CA LEU A 9 -120.11 112.76 -68.54
C LEU A 9 -119.94 114.26 -68.19
N MET A 10 -119.51 115.03 -69.20
CA MET A 10 -119.59 116.50 -69.38
C MET A 10 -118.56 117.44 -68.70
N ASP A 11 -118.11 118.37 -69.54
CA ASP A 11 -117.83 119.81 -69.36
C ASP A 11 -117.10 120.31 -68.10
N GLY A 12 -115.98 121.05 -68.20
CA GLY A 12 -115.49 121.81 -69.33
C GLY A 12 -115.26 123.28 -68.95
N LEU A 13 -114.01 123.73 -68.98
CA LEU A 13 -113.56 125.07 -69.35
C LEU A 13 -112.03 125.04 -69.47
N GLN A 14 -111.50 125.43 -70.63
CA GLN A 14 -110.07 125.28 -70.95
C GLN A 14 -109.31 126.58 -70.66
N ASN A 15 -108.25 126.49 -69.86
CA ASN A 15 -107.06 127.30 -70.07
C ASN A 15 -106.23 126.65 -71.18
N GLU A 16 -105.54 127.46 -71.99
CA GLU A 16 -104.60 126.95 -72.99
C GLU A 16 -103.27 126.59 -72.30
N TYR A 17 -102.91 125.29 -72.34
CA TYR A 17 -101.67 124.77 -71.78
C TYR A 17 -100.59 124.63 -72.85
N LEU A 18 -99.35 125.02 -72.53
CA LEU A 18 -98.20 124.75 -73.39
C LEU A 18 -97.82 123.26 -73.36
N VAL A 19 -97.28 122.78 -74.48
CA VAL A 19 -96.71 121.42 -74.57
C VAL A 19 -95.20 121.51 -74.50
N LEU A 20 -94.65 121.03 -73.38
CA LEU A 20 -93.22 120.76 -73.22
C LEU A 20 -92.87 119.40 -73.83
N VAL A 21 -91.61 119.27 -74.26
CA VAL A 21 -91.08 118.02 -74.83
C VAL A 21 -89.66 117.81 -74.32
N LEU A 22 -89.43 116.73 -73.58
CA LEU A 22 -88.10 116.30 -73.12
C LEU A 22 -87.51 115.30 -74.12
N CYS A 23 -86.25 115.49 -74.53
CA CYS A 23 -85.58 114.67 -75.55
C CYS A 23 -84.08 114.54 -75.23
N LEU A 24 -83.43 113.47 -75.71
CA LEU A 24 -81.99 113.24 -75.56
C LEU A 24 -81.30 113.25 -76.93
N ASP A 25 -80.10 113.84 -77.01
CA ASP A 25 -79.09 113.74 -78.08
C ASP A 25 -79.56 113.79 -79.56
N SER A 26 -80.41 114.78 -79.87
CA SER A 26 -80.71 115.29 -81.23
C SER A 26 -81.54 114.41 -82.19
N PRO A 27 -82.24 115.00 -83.18
CA PRO A 27 -82.93 116.30 -83.17
C PRO A 27 -84.43 116.16 -83.54
N VAL A 28 -85.32 116.60 -82.64
CA VAL A 28 -86.77 116.93 -82.87
C VAL A 28 -87.72 115.83 -83.38
N LEU A 29 -87.27 114.81 -84.14
CA LEU A 29 -88.16 113.88 -84.86
C LEU A 29 -88.64 112.64 -84.08
N SER A 30 -88.11 112.36 -82.89
CA SER A 30 -88.42 111.14 -82.11
C SER A 30 -89.46 111.34 -80.99
N CYS A 31 -89.65 112.57 -80.51
CA CYS A 31 -90.36 112.82 -79.26
C CYS A 31 -91.88 112.96 -79.47
N GLN A 32 -92.65 111.96 -79.04
CA GLN A 32 -94.09 111.89 -79.24
C GLN A 32 -94.86 112.69 -78.19
N CYS A 33 -95.63 113.69 -78.64
CA CYS A 33 -96.48 114.50 -77.76
C CYS A 33 -97.77 113.75 -77.40
N ALA A 34 -98.02 113.54 -76.10
CA ALA A 34 -99.30 113.06 -75.58
C ALA A 34 -100.10 114.23 -74.98
N PRO A 35 -101.40 114.40 -75.30
CA PRO A 35 -102.21 115.48 -74.77
C PRO A 35 -102.64 115.20 -73.32
N GLY A 36 -101.93 115.80 -72.36
CA GLY A 36 -102.28 115.79 -70.93
C GLY A 36 -101.19 115.25 -70.01
N GLY A 37 -100.26 116.13 -69.60
CA GLY A 37 -99.18 115.82 -68.66
C GLY A 37 -97.94 115.20 -69.32
N VAL A 38 -96.82 115.92 -69.31
CA VAL A 38 -95.58 115.50 -69.97
C VAL A 38 -94.70 114.68 -69.03
N ARG A 39 -94.44 113.42 -69.38
CA ARG A 39 -93.46 112.58 -68.68
C ARG A 39 -92.37 112.12 -69.65
N GLY A 40 -91.12 112.45 -69.34
CA GLY A 40 -89.95 112.14 -70.13
C GLY A 40 -89.54 110.67 -70.04
N GLU A 41 -88.84 110.20 -71.07
CA GLU A 41 -88.35 108.82 -71.17
C GLU A 41 -87.23 108.55 -70.16
N SER A 42 -87.32 107.44 -69.43
CA SER A 42 -86.42 107.15 -68.30
C SER A 42 -85.15 106.41 -68.73
N VAL A 43 -84.00 106.83 -68.20
CA VAL A 43 -82.66 106.35 -68.63
C VAL A 43 -82.13 105.26 -67.71
N GLU A 44 -81.46 104.25 -68.26
CA GLU A 44 -80.65 103.30 -67.50
C GLU A 44 -79.16 103.34 -67.89
N VAL A 45 -78.28 103.25 -66.90
CA VAL A 45 -76.82 103.19 -67.05
C VAL A 45 -76.27 102.02 -66.21
N THR A 46 -75.14 101.45 -66.61
CA THR A 46 -74.44 100.39 -65.84
C THR A 46 -72.99 100.80 -65.63
N LEU A 47 -72.47 100.61 -64.41
CA LEU A 47 -71.07 100.88 -64.11
C LEU A 47 -70.14 100.06 -65.03
N PRO A 48 -69.00 100.63 -65.47
CA PRO A 48 -68.37 101.85 -64.96
C PRO A 48 -68.86 103.19 -65.58
N ARG A 49 -69.90 103.24 -66.43
CA ARG A 49 -70.46 104.52 -66.89
C ARG A 49 -71.31 105.19 -65.80
N ASN A 50 -71.19 106.51 -65.64
CA ASN A 50 -71.83 107.28 -64.57
C ASN A 50 -72.16 108.76 -64.94
N GLU A 51 -72.38 109.05 -66.23
CA GLU A 51 -72.74 110.39 -66.75
C GLU A 51 -73.92 110.29 -67.73
N VAL A 52 -74.80 111.30 -67.74
CA VAL A 52 -76.02 111.42 -68.57
C VAL A 52 -76.29 112.90 -68.87
N GLU A 53 -76.85 113.24 -70.03
CA GLU A 53 -77.31 114.59 -70.37
C GLU A 53 -78.82 114.55 -70.66
N LEU A 54 -79.55 115.64 -70.39
CA LEU A 54 -81.02 115.75 -70.50
C LEU A 54 -81.38 117.07 -71.21
N ASN A 55 -82.31 117.07 -72.18
CA ASN A 55 -82.73 118.30 -72.89
C ASN A 55 -84.26 118.50 -72.91
N ALA A 56 -84.68 119.77 -73.07
CA ALA A 56 -86.06 120.24 -73.03
C ALA A 56 -86.36 121.27 -74.14
N TYR A 57 -87.58 121.19 -74.68
CA TYR A 57 -88.07 122.03 -75.78
C TYR A 57 -89.54 122.44 -75.56
N VAL A 58 -89.94 123.58 -76.15
CA VAL A 58 -91.30 124.17 -76.06
C VAL A 58 -91.92 124.23 -77.45
N VAL A 59 -93.22 123.94 -77.57
CA VAL A 59 -93.96 123.90 -78.85
C VAL A 59 -95.30 124.66 -78.71
N PRO A 60 -95.69 125.51 -79.69
CA PRO A 60 -95.02 125.82 -80.96
C PRO A 60 -93.86 126.84 -80.82
N PRO A 61 -92.80 126.73 -81.65
CA PRO A 61 -91.62 127.58 -81.50
C PRO A 61 -91.75 128.98 -82.16
N GLN A 62 -91.37 129.99 -81.38
CA GLN A 62 -91.05 131.40 -81.71
C GLN A 62 -92.19 132.42 -81.87
N GLY A 63 -92.00 133.57 -81.20
CA GLY A 63 -92.91 134.73 -81.22
C GLY A 63 -92.43 135.96 -80.43
N THR A 64 -91.12 136.14 -80.23
CA THR A 64 -90.50 137.25 -79.45
C THR A 64 -90.78 137.31 -77.93
N ASP A 65 -91.29 136.23 -77.32
CA ASP A 65 -91.29 136.05 -75.86
C ASP A 65 -90.13 135.15 -75.38
N ASN A 66 -89.55 135.50 -74.23
CA ASN A 66 -88.53 134.70 -73.54
C ASN A 66 -89.19 133.72 -72.55
N TYR A 67 -88.77 132.46 -72.60
CA TYR A 67 -89.13 131.42 -71.64
C TYR A 67 -87.96 131.15 -70.68
N VAL A 68 -88.26 130.98 -69.40
CA VAL A 68 -87.30 130.56 -68.36
C VAL A 68 -87.54 129.10 -68.02
N PHE A 69 -86.47 128.31 -67.98
CA PHE A 69 -86.47 126.90 -67.60
C PHE A 69 -85.87 126.77 -66.20
N ASP A 70 -86.39 125.88 -65.35
CA ASP A 70 -85.76 125.54 -64.07
C ASP A 70 -85.86 124.04 -63.74
N TRP A 71 -84.70 123.38 -63.62
CA TRP A 71 -84.57 121.95 -63.37
C TRP A 71 -84.24 121.63 -61.90
N ARG A 72 -85.02 120.72 -61.32
CA ARG A 72 -84.95 120.34 -59.91
C ARG A 72 -84.80 118.83 -59.72
N LEU A 73 -83.85 118.44 -58.87
CA LEU A 73 -83.68 117.05 -58.42
C LEU A 73 -84.68 116.75 -57.28
N ILE A 74 -85.51 115.72 -57.48
CA ILE A 74 -86.58 115.31 -56.55
C ILE A 74 -86.16 114.14 -55.65
N THR A 75 -85.55 113.09 -56.22
CA THR A 75 -84.97 111.97 -55.45
C THR A 75 -83.60 111.55 -55.96
N HIS A 76 -82.75 111.05 -55.04
CA HIS A 76 -81.44 110.48 -55.34
C HIS A 76 -81.08 109.38 -54.31
N PRO A 77 -80.10 108.49 -54.60
CA PRO A 77 -79.59 107.51 -53.64
C PRO A 77 -78.93 108.18 -52.43
N LYS A 78 -78.80 107.47 -51.29
CA LYS A 78 -78.20 108.04 -50.07
C LYS A 78 -76.74 108.46 -50.27
N ASP A 79 -75.98 107.69 -51.04
CA ASP A 79 -74.55 107.89 -51.28
C ASP A 79 -74.35 108.74 -52.56
N TYR A 80 -75.03 109.88 -52.63
CA TYR A 80 -75.02 110.77 -53.79
C TYR A 80 -73.78 111.67 -53.81
N SER A 81 -73.05 111.63 -54.93
CA SER A 81 -71.90 112.49 -55.23
C SER A 81 -71.99 113.12 -56.63
N GLY A 82 -73.19 113.17 -57.20
CA GLY A 82 -73.40 113.64 -58.57
C GLY A 82 -73.43 115.15 -58.67
N GLU A 83 -73.04 115.66 -59.84
CA GLU A 83 -73.00 117.08 -60.14
C GLU A 83 -73.99 117.40 -61.27
N MET A 84 -74.63 118.58 -61.16
CA MET A 84 -75.63 119.09 -62.09
C MET A 84 -75.15 120.41 -62.71
N GLU A 85 -75.06 120.47 -64.03
CA GLU A 85 -74.73 121.69 -64.77
C GLU A 85 -75.86 122.07 -65.74
N GLY A 86 -76.19 123.37 -65.83
CA GLY A 86 -77.19 123.88 -66.79
C GLY A 86 -78.64 124.03 -66.27
N GLN A 87 -78.87 123.93 -64.95
CA GLN A 87 -80.22 123.88 -64.33
C GLN A 87 -81.23 124.98 -64.76
N HIS A 88 -80.79 126.18 -65.14
CA HIS A 88 -81.68 127.25 -65.60
C HIS A 88 -81.74 127.38 -67.13
N SER A 89 -81.62 126.26 -67.85
CA SER A 89 -81.56 126.22 -69.31
C SER A 89 -82.30 124.99 -69.88
N GLY A 90 -82.45 124.96 -71.21
CA GLY A 90 -83.02 123.81 -71.91
C GLY A 90 -82.20 122.52 -71.80
N THR A 91 -80.98 122.53 -71.24
CA THR A 91 -80.10 121.35 -71.12
C THR A 91 -79.55 121.20 -69.71
N LEU A 92 -79.68 120.01 -69.13
CA LEU A 92 -79.15 119.63 -67.82
C LEU A 92 -78.16 118.47 -67.98
N LYS A 93 -76.90 118.67 -67.59
CA LYS A 93 -75.86 117.62 -67.60
C LYS A 93 -75.66 117.04 -66.20
N LEU A 94 -75.59 115.72 -66.12
CA LEU A 94 -75.42 114.93 -64.90
C LEU A 94 -74.10 114.15 -64.97
N SER A 95 -73.25 114.26 -63.94
CA SER A 95 -72.04 113.45 -63.82
C SER A 95 -71.92 112.77 -62.45
N LYS A 96 -70.94 111.87 -62.29
CA LYS A 96 -70.58 111.22 -61.01
C LYS A 96 -71.73 110.46 -60.33
N LEU A 97 -72.64 109.90 -61.11
CA LEU A 97 -73.81 109.14 -60.62
C LEU A 97 -73.40 107.82 -59.93
N THR A 98 -74.04 107.52 -58.80
CA THR A 98 -73.85 106.29 -58.02
C THR A 98 -75.02 105.32 -58.20
N VAL A 99 -74.83 104.04 -57.84
CA VAL A 99 -75.81 102.95 -58.08
C VAL A 99 -77.14 103.26 -57.36
N GLY A 100 -78.22 103.35 -58.13
CA GLY A 100 -79.56 103.64 -57.61
C GLY A 100 -80.43 104.43 -58.61
N LEU A 101 -81.54 104.99 -58.13
CA LEU A 101 -82.54 105.73 -58.92
C LEU A 101 -82.49 107.24 -58.60
N TYR A 102 -82.71 108.04 -59.63
CA TYR A 102 -82.83 109.50 -59.61
C TYR A 102 -84.12 109.93 -60.30
N GLU A 103 -84.71 111.04 -59.85
CA GLU A 103 -85.95 111.61 -60.42
C GLU A 103 -85.87 113.13 -60.43
N PHE A 104 -86.22 113.75 -61.55
CA PHE A 104 -86.10 115.19 -61.83
C PHE A 104 -87.42 115.78 -62.29
N GLU A 105 -87.64 117.04 -61.90
CA GLU A 105 -88.76 117.92 -62.27
C GLU A 105 -88.20 119.09 -63.10
N LEU A 106 -88.91 119.51 -64.14
CA LEU A 106 -88.67 120.73 -64.91
C LEU A 106 -89.93 121.58 -64.89
N THR A 107 -89.78 122.86 -64.58
CA THR A 107 -90.82 123.89 -64.77
C THR A 107 -90.38 124.89 -65.84
N VAL A 108 -91.31 125.39 -66.66
CA VAL A 108 -91.04 126.41 -67.68
C VAL A 108 -92.14 127.47 -67.70
N ASP A 109 -91.75 128.75 -67.62
CA ASP A 109 -92.65 129.91 -67.62
C ASP A 109 -92.23 130.94 -68.68
N GLY A 110 -93.21 131.50 -69.40
CA GLY A 110 -92.99 132.59 -70.38
C GLY A 110 -94.24 132.87 -71.23
N GLY A 111 -94.29 134.03 -71.89
CA GLY A 111 -95.37 134.37 -72.84
C GLY A 111 -96.81 134.38 -72.27
N GLY A 112 -96.98 134.32 -70.95
CA GLY A 112 -98.28 134.18 -70.28
C GLY A 112 -98.76 132.73 -70.09
N ALA A 113 -97.92 131.73 -70.37
CA ALA A 113 -98.23 130.31 -70.20
C ALA A 113 -97.12 129.56 -69.42
N HIS A 114 -97.52 128.44 -68.82
CA HIS A 114 -96.72 127.64 -67.89
C HIS A 114 -96.78 126.15 -68.29
N GLY A 115 -95.74 125.38 -67.96
CA GLY A 115 -95.74 123.93 -68.09
C GLY A 115 -94.73 123.23 -67.19
N GLU A 116 -95.01 121.97 -66.85
CA GLU A 116 -94.18 121.11 -66.01
C GLU A 116 -93.91 119.75 -66.69
N GLY A 117 -92.80 119.10 -66.34
CA GLY A 117 -92.47 117.75 -66.81
C GLY A 117 -91.50 117.00 -65.90
N HIS A 118 -91.50 115.67 -65.93
CA HIS A 118 -90.71 114.81 -65.03
C HIS A 118 -89.91 113.74 -65.77
N VAL A 119 -88.70 113.39 -65.32
CA VAL A 119 -87.83 112.36 -65.92
C VAL A 119 -86.96 111.62 -64.88
N ASN A 120 -86.63 110.34 -65.13
CA ASN A 120 -85.93 109.47 -64.17
C ASN A 120 -84.65 108.85 -64.77
N VAL A 121 -83.64 108.56 -63.93
CA VAL A 121 -82.36 107.93 -64.33
C VAL A 121 -81.97 106.83 -63.33
N THR A 122 -81.50 105.67 -63.80
CA THR A 122 -81.14 104.50 -62.95
C THR A 122 -79.73 103.99 -63.24
N VAL A 123 -78.95 103.63 -62.23
CA VAL A 123 -77.56 103.13 -62.37
C VAL A 123 -77.40 101.73 -61.73
N LYS A 124 -76.73 100.79 -62.43
CA LYS A 124 -76.57 99.36 -62.05
C LYS A 124 -75.10 98.93 -61.81
N PRO A 125 -74.83 97.90 -60.97
CA PRO A 125 -73.47 97.45 -60.58
C PRO A 125 -72.82 96.39 -61.51
N GLU A 126 -71.53 96.09 -61.26
CA GLU A 126 -70.65 95.27 -62.13
C GLU A 126 -70.62 93.74 -61.80
N PRO A 127 -70.42 92.82 -62.79
CA PRO A 127 -70.39 91.36 -62.57
C PRO A 127 -69.08 90.78 -61.97
N ARG A 128 -69.08 89.48 -61.59
CA ARG A 128 -67.93 88.75 -61.00
C ARG A 128 -67.55 87.49 -61.81
N VAL A 129 -66.31 87.01 -61.63
CA VAL A 129 -65.70 85.86 -62.36
C VAL A 129 -64.99 84.88 -61.39
N ASN A 130 -65.02 83.58 -61.68
CA ASN A 130 -64.52 82.48 -60.82
C ASN A 130 -63.18 81.86 -61.31
N LYS A 131 -62.51 81.03 -60.49
CA LYS A 131 -61.24 80.32 -60.82
C LYS A 131 -61.20 78.88 -60.23
N PRO A 132 -60.66 77.87 -60.95
CA PRO A 132 -60.70 76.45 -60.56
C PRO A 132 -59.65 76.03 -59.50
N PRO A 133 -59.80 74.85 -58.86
CA PRO A 133 -58.92 74.32 -57.81
C PRO A 133 -57.65 73.63 -58.36
N VAL A 134 -56.75 73.23 -57.46
CA VAL A 134 -55.48 72.53 -57.77
C VAL A 134 -55.26 71.31 -56.86
N ALA A 135 -54.97 70.14 -57.44
CA ALA A 135 -54.67 68.90 -56.72
C ALA A 135 -53.18 68.74 -56.39
N VAL A 136 -52.85 68.22 -55.20
CA VAL A 136 -51.47 67.99 -54.75
C VAL A 136 -51.38 66.63 -54.02
N VAL A 137 -50.41 65.80 -54.41
CA VAL A 137 -50.00 64.56 -53.72
C VAL A 137 -48.55 64.64 -53.27
N SER A 138 -48.22 63.96 -52.16
CA SER A 138 -46.88 63.88 -51.61
C SER A 138 -46.62 62.50 -50.96
N PRO A 139 -45.52 61.81 -51.26
CA PRO A 139 -44.57 62.09 -52.34
C PRO A 139 -45.17 61.80 -53.73
N LYS A 140 -44.54 62.29 -54.80
CA LYS A 140 -44.93 61.97 -56.20
C LYS A 140 -44.33 60.64 -56.71
N PHE A 141 -43.27 60.18 -56.08
CA PHE A 141 -42.61 58.91 -56.35
C PHE A 141 -42.31 58.25 -55.01
N GLN A 142 -42.63 56.97 -54.88
CA GLN A 142 -42.36 56.16 -53.71
C GLN A 142 -41.81 54.81 -54.14
N GLU A 143 -40.77 54.36 -53.46
CA GLU A 143 -40.16 53.04 -53.68
C GLU A 143 -40.17 52.27 -52.35
N ILE A 144 -40.41 50.96 -52.42
CA ILE A 144 -40.32 50.03 -51.28
C ILE A 144 -39.73 48.69 -51.75
N SER A 145 -39.01 48.00 -50.86
CA SER A 145 -38.57 46.62 -51.04
C SER A 145 -39.33 45.68 -50.10
N LEU A 146 -39.63 44.46 -50.56
CA LEU A 146 -40.14 43.41 -49.66
C LEU A 146 -39.10 43.13 -48.55
N PRO A 147 -39.52 42.87 -47.29
CA PRO A 147 -40.88 42.57 -46.85
C PRO A 147 -41.79 43.77 -46.52
N ILE A 148 -41.35 45.02 -46.76
CA ILE A 148 -42.17 46.22 -46.48
C ILE A 148 -43.43 46.20 -47.37
N SER A 149 -44.60 46.12 -46.73
CA SER A 149 -45.90 45.85 -47.37
C SER A 149 -46.94 46.96 -47.16
N SER A 150 -46.54 48.10 -46.60
CA SER A 150 -47.38 49.29 -46.49
C SER A 150 -46.54 50.56 -46.63
N THR A 151 -47.15 51.60 -47.21
CA THR A 151 -46.58 52.95 -47.35
C THR A 151 -47.74 53.94 -47.53
N VAL A 152 -47.49 55.23 -47.34
CA VAL A 152 -48.54 56.27 -47.32
C VAL A 152 -48.25 57.35 -48.37
N ILE A 153 -49.27 57.69 -49.15
CA ILE A 153 -49.26 58.81 -50.10
C ILE A 153 -50.32 59.81 -49.61
N ASP A 154 -49.91 61.03 -49.26
CA ASP A 154 -50.81 62.06 -48.73
C ASP A 154 -51.35 62.98 -49.83
N GLY A 155 -52.67 63.19 -49.83
CA GLY A 155 -53.37 64.16 -50.69
C GLY A 155 -53.90 65.40 -49.95
N SER A 156 -53.71 65.47 -48.62
CA SER A 156 -54.33 66.47 -47.73
C SER A 156 -53.97 67.91 -48.08
N GLN A 157 -52.81 68.14 -48.68
CA GLN A 157 -52.32 69.46 -49.07
C GLN A 157 -53.25 70.18 -50.06
N SER A 158 -54.05 69.43 -50.83
CA SER A 158 -55.07 69.97 -51.74
C SER A 158 -56.13 70.83 -51.01
N LEU A 159 -56.47 70.50 -49.76
CA LEU A 159 -57.47 71.23 -48.96
C LEU A 159 -56.95 72.59 -48.45
N ARG A 160 -55.64 72.76 -48.25
CA ARG A 160 -55.10 73.95 -47.58
C ARG A 160 -55.10 75.22 -48.44
N ARG A 161 -55.35 75.13 -49.75
CA ARG A 161 -55.31 76.28 -50.67
C ARG A 161 -56.67 76.88 -51.05
N HIS A 162 -57.78 76.15 -50.89
CA HIS A 162 -59.10 76.61 -51.31
C HIS A 162 -60.18 76.27 -50.27
N ARG A 163 -60.95 77.26 -49.81
CA ARG A 163 -62.19 77.06 -49.04
C ARG A 163 -63.36 76.96 -50.03
N GLY A 164 -63.80 75.74 -50.35
CA GLY A 164 -64.91 75.49 -51.28
C GLY A 164 -65.13 74.01 -51.62
N LEU A 165 -64.05 73.21 -51.63
CA LEU A 165 -64.04 71.80 -52.01
C LEU A 165 -65.10 70.95 -51.27
N THR A 166 -66.05 70.38 -52.01
CA THR A 166 -67.20 69.63 -51.48
C THR A 166 -67.15 68.12 -51.70
N ALA A 167 -66.28 67.60 -52.58
CA ALA A 167 -66.20 66.16 -52.86
C ALA A 167 -64.80 65.64 -53.22
N PHE A 168 -64.50 64.43 -52.73
CA PHE A 168 -63.38 63.58 -53.19
C PHE A 168 -63.95 62.32 -53.86
N THR A 169 -63.85 62.25 -55.19
CA THR A 169 -64.18 61.04 -55.96
C THR A 169 -62.96 60.15 -56.11
N GLN A 170 -62.87 59.17 -55.22
CA GLN A 170 -61.97 57.99 -55.17
C GLN A 170 -60.45 58.19 -55.47
N PRO A 171 -59.55 57.75 -54.58
CA PRO A 171 -59.76 57.16 -53.25
C PRO A 171 -59.66 58.26 -52.15
N ARG A 172 -60.34 58.10 -51.01
CA ARG A 172 -60.48 59.15 -49.97
C ARG A 172 -59.18 59.35 -49.16
N PRO A 173 -58.95 60.51 -48.49
CA PRO A 173 -57.86 60.62 -47.53
C PRO A 173 -58.03 59.61 -46.38
N GLY A 174 -57.05 58.72 -46.21
CA GLY A 174 -57.04 57.60 -45.26
C GLY A 174 -55.84 56.67 -45.50
N ASN A 175 -55.56 55.75 -44.58
CA ASN A 175 -54.42 54.81 -44.72
C ASN A 175 -54.69 53.73 -45.77
N TYR A 176 -53.68 53.46 -46.62
CA TYR A 176 -53.70 52.40 -47.63
C TYR A 176 -52.67 51.32 -47.30
N THR A 177 -53.12 50.07 -47.17
CA THR A 177 -52.26 48.88 -47.12
C THR A 177 -52.21 48.25 -48.51
N PHE A 178 -51.05 48.30 -49.17
CA PHE A 178 -50.92 47.96 -50.59
C PHE A 178 -50.49 46.51 -50.84
N SER A 179 -51.31 45.76 -51.58
CA SER A 179 -51.03 44.35 -51.91
C SER A 179 -50.19 44.19 -53.18
N LYS A 180 -48.86 44.11 -53.01
CA LYS A 180 -47.87 43.48 -53.93
C LYS A 180 -47.72 43.98 -55.39
N THR A 181 -48.52 44.90 -55.91
CA THR A 181 -48.35 45.42 -57.30
C THR A 181 -47.90 46.88 -57.36
N SER A 182 -46.87 47.16 -58.15
CA SER A 182 -46.45 48.51 -58.53
C SER A 182 -47.42 49.15 -59.54
N GLY A 183 -47.57 50.48 -59.51
CA GLY A 183 -48.46 51.19 -60.42
C GLY A 183 -48.63 52.68 -60.13
N PRO A 184 -49.24 53.43 -61.06
CA PRO A 184 -49.58 54.84 -60.88
C PRO A 184 -50.92 55.00 -60.14
N PHE A 185 -50.94 55.91 -59.16
CA PHE A 185 -52.14 56.30 -58.40
C PHE A 185 -52.56 57.73 -58.79
N SER A 186 -53.83 57.93 -59.09
CA SER A 186 -54.42 59.24 -59.38
C SER A 186 -55.23 59.77 -58.19
N LEU A 187 -55.10 61.07 -57.93
CA LEU A 187 -55.97 61.83 -57.03
C LEU A 187 -56.68 62.93 -57.82
N THR A 188 -58.00 63.04 -57.66
CA THR A 188 -58.83 64.09 -58.26
C THR A 188 -59.59 64.85 -57.18
N VAL A 189 -59.67 66.18 -57.30
CA VAL A 189 -60.41 67.08 -56.40
C VAL A 189 -61.39 67.93 -57.19
N THR A 190 -62.54 68.24 -56.58
CA THR A 190 -63.65 68.97 -57.21
C THR A 190 -64.12 70.11 -56.31
N ASP A 191 -64.29 71.30 -56.87
CA ASP A 191 -64.80 72.48 -56.16
C ASP A 191 -66.33 72.60 -56.18
N SER A 192 -66.89 73.50 -55.39
CA SER A 192 -68.34 73.72 -55.27
C SER A 192 -69.04 74.04 -56.60
N ASP A 193 -68.35 74.71 -57.53
CA ASP A 193 -68.85 75.04 -58.86
C ASP A 193 -68.61 73.94 -59.92
N GLY A 194 -68.23 72.73 -59.48
CA GLY A 194 -68.03 71.56 -60.35
C GLY A 194 -66.70 71.50 -61.09
N ALA A 195 -65.80 72.48 -60.91
CA ALA A 195 -64.49 72.48 -61.53
C ALA A 195 -63.55 71.41 -60.91
N THR A 196 -62.91 70.59 -61.75
CA THR A 196 -62.07 69.45 -61.33
C THR A 196 -60.59 69.66 -61.62
N ASN A 197 -59.71 69.14 -60.77
CA ASN A 197 -58.28 69.04 -61.04
C ASN A 197 -57.69 67.70 -60.56
N SER A 198 -56.71 67.16 -61.27
CA SER A 198 -56.15 65.82 -61.03
C SER A 198 -54.62 65.82 -61.02
N THR A 199 -54.05 64.90 -60.24
CA THR A 199 -52.60 64.68 -60.13
C THR A 199 -52.29 63.19 -59.93
N GLN A 200 -51.02 62.79 -60.06
CA GLN A 200 -50.60 61.38 -59.97
C GLN A 200 -49.32 61.19 -59.15
N ALA A 201 -49.18 60.01 -58.54
CA ALA A 201 -47.98 59.52 -57.88
C ALA A 201 -47.66 58.08 -58.32
N LEU A 202 -46.38 57.69 -58.36
CA LEU A 202 -45.94 56.35 -58.77
C LEU A 202 -45.39 55.56 -57.58
N LEU A 203 -45.81 54.29 -57.44
CA LEU A 203 -45.26 53.33 -56.48
C LEU A 203 -44.49 52.21 -57.20
N VAL A 204 -43.23 52.02 -56.84
CA VAL A 204 -42.39 50.89 -57.29
C VAL A 204 -42.15 49.92 -56.12
N VAL A 205 -42.24 48.62 -56.40
CA VAL A 205 -42.05 47.55 -55.40
C VAL A 205 -40.96 46.61 -55.88
N HIS A 206 -39.84 46.57 -55.16
CA HIS A 206 -38.74 45.65 -55.44
C HIS A 206 -38.96 44.31 -54.72
N LYS A 207 -38.56 43.21 -55.38
CA LYS A 207 -38.46 41.89 -54.73
C LYS A 207 -37.43 41.93 -53.60
N ALA A 208 -37.52 40.98 -52.68
CA ALA A 208 -36.41 40.70 -51.77
C ALA A 208 -35.17 40.30 -52.59
N ILE A 209 -33.99 40.64 -52.05
CA ILE A 209 -32.71 40.08 -52.50
C ILE A 209 -32.46 38.84 -51.63
N ASP A 210 -31.92 37.81 -52.26
CA ASP A 210 -31.68 36.48 -51.72
C ASP A 210 -30.16 36.24 -51.79
N TYR A 211 -29.52 35.96 -50.66
CA TYR A 211 -28.06 35.85 -50.55
C TYR A 211 -27.62 34.39 -50.42
N PRO A 212 -26.51 33.96 -51.05
CA PRO A 212 -26.06 32.59 -50.94
C PRO A 212 -25.65 32.24 -49.49
N PRO A 213 -25.89 31.01 -49.04
CA PRO A 213 -25.66 30.61 -47.66
C PRO A 213 -24.17 30.62 -47.28
N VAL A 214 -23.88 30.62 -45.99
CA VAL A 214 -22.52 30.56 -45.43
C VAL A 214 -22.32 29.22 -44.74
N ALA A 215 -21.50 28.34 -45.35
CA ALA A 215 -21.13 27.06 -44.76
C ALA A 215 -20.13 27.25 -43.60
N ASN A 216 -20.32 26.51 -42.52
CA ASN A 216 -19.37 26.40 -41.42
C ASN A 216 -19.32 24.94 -40.95
N ALA A 217 -18.17 24.28 -41.15
CA ALA A 217 -17.94 22.88 -40.79
C ALA A 217 -17.38 22.68 -39.38
N GLY A 218 -17.20 23.77 -38.62
CA GLY A 218 -16.48 23.79 -37.34
C GLY A 218 -14.96 23.89 -37.50
N PRO A 219 -14.22 24.11 -36.40
CA PRO A 219 -12.76 24.15 -36.40
C PRO A 219 -12.16 22.74 -36.54
N ASN A 220 -10.92 22.67 -37.06
CA ASN A 220 -10.16 21.42 -37.15
C ASN A 220 -10.09 20.70 -35.79
N GLN A 221 -10.18 19.38 -35.85
CA GLN A 221 -10.24 18.51 -34.67
C GLN A 221 -9.00 17.63 -34.57
N MET A 222 -8.71 17.16 -33.37
CA MET A 222 -7.56 16.32 -33.06
C MET A 222 -8.00 15.25 -32.06
N ILE A 223 -7.78 14.00 -32.42
CA ILE A 223 -8.05 12.83 -31.57
C ILE A 223 -6.81 11.93 -31.54
N THR A 224 -6.62 11.24 -30.43
CA THR A 224 -5.51 10.30 -30.22
C THR A 224 -6.11 8.93 -30.01
N LEU A 225 -5.55 7.90 -30.66
CA LEU A 225 -5.97 6.52 -30.40
C LEU A 225 -5.78 6.19 -28.90
N PRO A 226 -6.63 5.34 -28.30
CA PRO A 226 -7.63 4.47 -28.95
C PRO A 226 -8.96 5.16 -29.30
N ARG A 227 -9.12 6.47 -29.08
CA ARG A 227 -10.32 7.21 -29.49
C ARG A 227 -10.34 7.38 -31.02
N ASN A 228 -11.12 6.53 -31.69
CA ASN A 228 -11.28 6.46 -33.15
C ASN A 228 -12.60 7.05 -33.68
N SER A 229 -13.28 7.89 -32.89
CA SER A 229 -14.60 8.45 -33.20
C SER A 229 -14.80 9.88 -32.71
N ILE A 230 -15.58 10.65 -33.48
CA ILE A 230 -15.88 12.07 -33.24
C ILE A 230 -17.21 12.49 -33.91
N MET A 231 -17.80 13.58 -33.41
CA MET A 231 -18.94 14.28 -34.03
C MET A 231 -18.44 15.62 -34.59
N LEU A 232 -18.77 15.91 -35.85
CA LEU A 232 -18.51 17.20 -36.51
C LEU A 232 -19.81 18.00 -36.62
N TYR A 233 -19.69 19.32 -36.51
CA TYR A 233 -20.81 20.23 -36.26
C TYR A 233 -20.95 21.27 -37.39
N GLY A 234 -21.93 21.04 -38.27
CA GLY A 234 -22.31 21.93 -39.36
C GLY A 234 -23.41 22.95 -38.98
N ASN A 235 -23.94 22.85 -37.76
CA ASN A 235 -25.07 23.66 -37.26
C ASN A 235 -24.77 25.16 -37.06
N GLN A 236 -23.53 25.60 -37.30
CA GLN A 236 -23.15 27.02 -37.35
C GLN A 236 -23.19 27.60 -38.78
N SER A 237 -23.59 26.82 -39.77
CA SER A 237 -23.87 27.33 -41.12
C SER A 237 -25.12 28.21 -41.07
N THR A 238 -25.11 29.34 -41.77
CA THR A 238 -26.14 30.39 -41.71
C THR A 238 -26.63 30.76 -43.10
N ASP A 239 -27.84 31.30 -43.17
CA ASP A 239 -28.55 31.66 -44.40
C ASP A 239 -29.45 32.88 -44.10
N ASP A 240 -29.90 33.62 -45.10
CA ASP A 240 -30.86 34.72 -44.89
C ASP A 240 -32.33 34.26 -44.90
N HIS A 241 -32.57 33.00 -45.31
CA HIS A 241 -33.84 32.28 -45.20
C HIS A 241 -33.71 31.08 -44.22
N ASP A 242 -34.80 30.72 -43.52
CA ASP A 242 -34.75 29.80 -42.36
C ASP A 242 -34.55 28.29 -42.68
N SER A 243 -34.12 27.90 -43.89
CA SER A 243 -34.06 26.47 -44.28
C SER A 243 -32.84 26.06 -45.13
N LEU A 244 -31.82 25.54 -44.44
CA LEU A 244 -30.65 24.89 -45.05
C LEU A 244 -30.82 23.36 -45.19
N SER A 245 -30.27 22.82 -46.27
CA SER A 245 -29.95 21.41 -46.42
C SER A 245 -28.44 21.18 -46.39
N TYR A 246 -28.01 20.02 -45.86
CA TYR A 246 -26.60 19.71 -45.57
C TYR A 246 -26.18 18.47 -46.36
N GLU A 247 -24.96 18.46 -46.88
CA GLU A 247 -24.32 17.26 -47.46
C GLU A 247 -22.83 17.22 -47.13
N TRP A 248 -22.41 16.19 -46.40
CA TRP A 248 -21.02 15.94 -46.05
C TRP A 248 -20.34 14.97 -47.03
N SER A 249 -19.04 15.14 -47.22
CA SER A 249 -18.21 14.27 -48.07
C SER A 249 -16.77 14.18 -47.55
N LEU A 250 -16.10 13.06 -47.81
CA LEU A 250 -14.66 12.94 -47.60
C LEU A 250 -13.92 13.68 -48.74
N SER A 251 -12.94 14.51 -48.40
CA SER A 251 -12.15 15.27 -49.39
C SER A 251 -11.37 14.31 -50.32
N PRO A 252 -11.17 14.63 -51.61
CA PRO A 252 -10.27 13.89 -52.49
C PRO A 252 -8.85 13.72 -51.92
N GLU A 253 -8.41 14.65 -51.05
CA GLU A 253 -7.13 14.62 -50.32
C GLU A 253 -7.02 13.45 -49.34
N SER A 254 -8.15 12.85 -48.93
CA SER A 254 -8.22 11.74 -47.98
C SER A 254 -8.86 10.49 -48.59
N LYS A 255 -8.96 10.42 -49.92
CA LYS A 255 -9.72 9.40 -50.67
C LYS A 255 -9.30 7.95 -50.35
N ASP A 256 -8.02 7.72 -50.05
CA ASP A 256 -7.48 6.39 -49.77
C ASP A 256 -7.69 5.94 -48.30
N LYS A 257 -8.36 6.76 -47.48
CA LYS A 257 -8.61 6.50 -46.06
C LYS A 257 -10.03 5.97 -45.83
N VAL A 258 -10.14 4.93 -45.00
CA VAL A 258 -11.41 4.32 -44.61
C VAL A 258 -11.94 4.99 -43.35
N VAL A 259 -13.22 5.41 -43.37
CA VAL A 259 -13.94 5.97 -42.22
C VAL A 259 -15.43 5.68 -42.37
N GLU A 260 -16.11 5.35 -41.27
CA GLU A 260 -17.56 5.20 -41.25
C GLU A 260 -18.22 6.57 -41.02
N MET A 261 -19.07 7.01 -41.95
CA MET A 261 -19.78 8.29 -41.89
C MET A 261 -21.28 8.08 -41.65
N GLN A 262 -21.82 8.66 -40.58
CA GLN A 262 -23.26 8.64 -40.25
C GLN A 262 -23.79 10.07 -40.07
N GLY A 263 -25.06 10.32 -40.39
CA GLY A 263 -25.63 11.69 -40.34
C GLY A 263 -25.24 12.60 -41.52
N VAL A 264 -24.73 12.02 -42.62
CA VAL A 264 -24.18 12.70 -43.82
C VAL A 264 -25.06 13.79 -44.43
N ARG A 265 -26.39 13.75 -44.24
CA ARG A 265 -27.36 14.75 -44.72
C ARG A 265 -27.99 15.60 -43.62
N THR A 266 -27.25 15.83 -42.54
CA THR A 266 -27.71 16.53 -41.34
C THR A 266 -26.62 17.52 -40.86
N PRO A 267 -26.95 18.50 -39.99
CA PRO A 267 -25.95 19.38 -39.39
C PRO A 267 -24.98 18.68 -38.42
N PHE A 268 -25.09 17.36 -38.19
CA PHE A 268 -24.22 16.59 -37.31
C PHE A 268 -23.67 15.35 -38.05
N LEU A 269 -22.36 15.31 -38.30
CA LEU A 269 -21.68 14.18 -38.94
C LEU A 269 -20.96 13.36 -37.86
N GLN A 270 -21.41 12.13 -37.63
CA GLN A 270 -20.68 11.19 -36.78
C GLN A 270 -19.68 10.41 -37.63
N LEU A 271 -18.45 10.32 -37.12
CA LEU A 271 -17.35 9.55 -37.68
C LEU A 271 -16.95 8.44 -36.71
N ASN A 272 -16.84 7.21 -37.21
CA ASN A 272 -16.38 6.04 -36.45
C ASN A 272 -15.27 5.28 -37.19
N SER A 273 -14.61 4.37 -36.48
CA SER A 273 -13.63 3.41 -37.03
C SER A 273 -12.40 4.04 -37.72
N MET A 274 -12.03 5.25 -37.31
CA MET A 274 -10.91 6.01 -37.88
C MET A 274 -9.54 5.42 -37.49
N GLN A 275 -8.64 5.30 -38.46
CA GLN A 275 -7.23 4.90 -38.28
C GLN A 275 -6.31 6.12 -38.25
N GLU A 276 -5.02 5.94 -37.95
CA GLU A 276 -4.02 7.02 -37.84
C GLU A 276 -3.92 7.93 -39.09
N GLY A 277 -3.64 9.22 -38.85
CA GLY A 277 -3.41 10.26 -39.84
C GLY A 277 -4.59 11.22 -40.07
N ASP A 278 -4.42 12.13 -41.03
CA ASP A 278 -5.32 13.28 -41.22
C ASP A 278 -6.46 13.02 -42.20
N TYR A 279 -7.69 13.38 -41.85
CA TYR A 279 -8.89 13.25 -42.68
C TYR A 279 -9.51 14.62 -42.92
N THR A 280 -9.53 15.11 -44.15
CA THR A 280 -10.27 16.34 -44.50
C THR A 280 -11.67 15.98 -44.94
N PHE A 281 -12.67 16.58 -44.29
CA PHE A 281 -14.08 16.48 -44.65
C PHE A 281 -14.56 17.80 -45.25
N LYS A 282 -15.46 17.71 -46.23
CA LYS A 282 -16.11 18.85 -46.87
C LYS A 282 -17.60 18.84 -46.55
N LEU A 283 -18.09 19.91 -45.94
CA LEU A 283 -19.51 20.23 -45.84
C LEU A 283 -19.92 21.08 -47.04
N THR A 284 -21.03 20.71 -47.68
CA THR A 284 -21.79 21.55 -48.60
C THR A 284 -23.12 21.90 -47.93
N VAL A 285 -23.54 23.17 -47.99
CA VAL A 285 -24.91 23.57 -47.65
C VAL A 285 -25.62 24.15 -48.87
N THR A 286 -26.92 23.89 -48.98
CA THR A 286 -27.79 24.43 -50.03
C THR A 286 -29.02 25.07 -49.39
N ASP A 287 -29.36 26.29 -49.81
CA ASP A 287 -30.55 27.04 -49.36
C ASP A 287 -31.85 26.52 -50.00
N SER A 288 -32.96 27.26 -49.82
CA SER A 288 -34.25 26.94 -50.45
C SER A 288 -34.38 27.32 -51.93
N SER A 289 -33.47 28.16 -52.44
CA SER A 289 -33.41 28.66 -53.82
C SER A 289 -32.48 27.84 -54.73
N GLY A 290 -31.63 26.97 -54.15
CA GLY A 290 -30.62 26.16 -54.83
C GLY A 290 -29.20 26.76 -54.85
N GLN A 291 -28.93 27.85 -54.12
CA GLN A 291 -27.57 28.39 -54.00
C GLN A 291 -26.74 27.55 -53.03
N GLN A 292 -25.44 27.42 -53.28
CA GLN A 292 -24.55 26.53 -52.53
C GLN A 292 -23.31 27.22 -52.00
N ASN A 293 -22.86 26.76 -50.83
CA ASN A 293 -21.59 27.16 -50.23
C ASN A 293 -20.92 25.94 -49.55
N THR A 294 -19.61 25.98 -49.39
CA THR A 294 -18.84 24.81 -48.92
C THR A 294 -17.72 25.18 -47.95
N ALA A 295 -17.64 24.46 -46.85
CA ALA A 295 -16.57 24.56 -45.85
C ALA A 295 -15.82 23.23 -45.72
N GLN A 296 -14.60 23.28 -45.19
CA GLN A 296 -13.77 22.11 -44.90
C GLN A 296 -13.40 22.06 -43.42
N VAL A 297 -13.19 20.86 -42.91
CA VAL A 297 -12.67 20.61 -41.56
C VAL A 297 -11.75 19.37 -41.59
N THR A 298 -10.57 19.48 -41.01
CA THR A 298 -9.61 18.37 -40.90
C THR A 298 -9.68 17.75 -39.51
N VAL A 299 -9.70 16.41 -39.44
CA VAL A 299 -9.57 15.62 -38.22
C VAL A 299 -8.23 14.90 -38.24
N ILE A 300 -7.33 15.24 -37.33
CA ILE A 300 -6.02 14.61 -37.16
C ILE A 300 -6.18 13.44 -36.18
N VAL A 301 -5.86 12.22 -36.62
CA VAL A 301 -5.81 11.03 -35.74
C VAL A 301 -4.35 10.72 -35.40
N GLN A 302 -3.94 11.01 -34.18
CA GLN A 302 -2.61 10.66 -33.70
C GLN A 302 -2.52 9.18 -33.27
N PRO A 303 -1.33 8.55 -33.41
CA PRO A 303 -1.07 7.26 -32.79
C PRO A 303 -1.25 7.36 -31.27
N GLU A 304 -1.68 6.25 -30.67
CA GLU A 304 -1.78 6.12 -29.22
C GLU A 304 -0.40 6.27 -28.60
N ASN A 305 -0.29 7.13 -27.58
CA ASN A 305 0.95 7.38 -26.87
C ASN A 305 1.36 6.14 -26.06
N ASN A 306 2.63 5.76 -26.15
CA ASN A 306 3.17 4.51 -25.59
C ASN A 306 4.59 4.78 -25.12
N LYS A 307 4.89 4.50 -23.86
CA LYS A 307 6.23 4.66 -23.29
C LYS A 307 6.97 3.33 -23.29
N PRO A 308 8.31 3.32 -23.16
CA PRO A 308 8.96 2.09 -22.76
C PRO A 308 8.46 1.64 -21.38
N PRO A 309 8.41 0.32 -21.11
CA PRO A 309 8.08 -0.19 -19.79
C PRO A 309 9.10 0.26 -18.74
N VAL A 310 8.77 0.06 -17.48
CA VAL A 310 9.67 0.24 -16.33
C VAL A 310 9.93 -1.12 -15.72
N ALA A 311 11.17 -1.59 -15.83
CA ALA A 311 11.64 -2.76 -15.11
C ALA A 311 11.78 -2.46 -13.61
N ASP A 312 11.38 -3.42 -12.77
CA ASP A 312 11.74 -3.53 -11.35
C ASP A 312 12.15 -4.99 -11.16
N ALA A 313 13.44 -5.24 -10.89
CA ALA A 313 14.00 -6.57 -10.69
C ALA A 313 13.89 -7.08 -9.23
N GLY A 314 13.34 -6.25 -8.34
CA GLY A 314 13.29 -6.49 -6.91
C GLY A 314 14.56 -6.06 -6.15
N PRO A 315 14.50 -6.03 -4.81
CA PRO A 315 15.65 -5.65 -3.98
C PRO A 315 16.72 -6.74 -3.94
N GLU A 316 17.95 -6.33 -3.63
CA GLU A 316 19.08 -7.23 -3.31
C GLU A 316 18.69 -8.32 -2.30
N LYS A 317 19.22 -9.53 -2.50
CA LYS A 317 18.93 -10.69 -1.65
C LYS A 317 20.21 -11.28 -1.08
N GLU A 318 20.24 -11.49 0.23
CA GLU A 318 21.27 -12.29 0.87
C GLU A 318 20.75 -13.72 1.12
N LEU A 319 21.59 -14.71 0.83
CA LEU A 319 21.40 -16.11 1.16
C LEU A 319 22.53 -16.60 2.06
N THR A 320 22.27 -17.67 2.80
CA THR A 320 23.27 -18.36 3.61
C THR A 320 23.20 -19.85 3.31
N LEU A 321 24.34 -20.45 2.93
CA LEU A 321 24.45 -21.88 2.70
C LEU A 321 24.02 -22.65 3.96
N PRO A 322 23.24 -23.75 3.85
CA PRO A 322 23.00 -24.56 2.66
C PRO A 322 21.82 -24.12 1.76
N VAL A 323 21.27 -22.90 1.90
CA VAL A 323 20.22 -22.40 1.00
C VAL A 323 20.82 -21.97 -0.34
N ASP A 324 20.81 -22.91 -1.31
CA ASP A 324 21.40 -22.82 -2.65
C ASP A 324 20.53 -22.12 -3.72
N ARG A 325 19.38 -21.55 -3.31
CA ARG A 325 18.32 -21.11 -4.22
C ARG A 325 17.54 -19.91 -3.73
N THR A 326 17.01 -19.12 -4.66
CA THR A 326 16.04 -18.05 -4.39
C THR A 326 15.14 -17.80 -5.60
N THR A 327 14.00 -17.14 -5.39
CA THR A 327 13.23 -16.56 -6.49
C THR A 327 13.78 -15.18 -6.87
N LEU A 328 13.58 -14.77 -8.11
CA LEU A 328 13.68 -13.39 -8.57
C LEU A 328 12.27 -12.93 -8.94
N ASP A 329 11.85 -11.75 -8.51
CA ASP A 329 10.45 -11.30 -8.61
C ASP A 329 10.40 -9.92 -9.26
N GLY A 330 10.00 -9.91 -10.52
CA GLY A 330 9.85 -8.72 -11.36
C GLY A 330 8.40 -8.30 -11.55
N SER A 331 7.46 -8.86 -10.78
CA SER A 331 6.01 -8.62 -10.93
C SER A 331 5.55 -7.18 -10.67
N LYS A 332 6.45 -6.33 -10.13
CA LYS A 332 6.26 -4.89 -9.96
C LYS A 332 6.59 -4.07 -11.21
N SER A 333 7.23 -4.66 -12.21
CA SER A 333 7.49 -4.01 -13.50
C SER A 333 6.18 -3.49 -14.09
N SER A 334 6.19 -2.29 -14.64
CA SER A 334 4.97 -1.58 -15.05
C SER A 334 5.10 -0.97 -16.44
N ASP A 335 3.96 -0.73 -17.10
CA ASP A 335 3.87 -0.21 -18.45
C ASP A 335 2.60 0.65 -18.57
N ASP A 336 2.52 1.60 -19.50
CA ASP A 336 1.30 2.41 -19.68
C ASP A 336 0.21 1.74 -20.53
N GLN A 337 0.51 0.57 -21.12
CA GLN A 337 -0.44 -0.31 -21.78
C GLN A 337 -0.39 -1.73 -21.19
N LYS A 338 0.67 -2.50 -21.49
CA LYS A 338 0.89 -3.89 -21.07
C LYS A 338 2.30 -4.41 -21.43
N ILE A 339 2.97 -5.01 -20.44
CA ILE A 339 4.18 -5.82 -20.68
C ILE A 339 3.81 -7.09 -21.45
N ALA A 340 4.49 -7.34 -22.56
CA ALA A 340 4.31 -8.50 -23.43
C ALA A 340 5.21 -9.68 -23.06
N THR A 341 6.48 -9.42 -22.68
CA THR A 341 7.44 -10.45 -22.26
C THR A 341 8.36 -9.98 -21.14
N TYR A 342 8.76 -10.93 -20.30
CA TYR A 342 9.85 -10.82 -19.33
C TYR A 342 11.04 -11.65 -19.83
N LEU A 343 12.26 -11.27 -19.47
CA LEU A 343 13.47 -12.03 -19.78
C LEU A 343 14.53 -11.79 -18.70
N TRP A 344 14.77 -12.79 -17.87
CA TRP A 344 15.86 -12.84 -16.91
C TRP A 344 17.15 -13.33 -17.56
N LYS A 345 18.28 -12.72 -17.18
CA LYS A 345 19.63 -13.18 -17.50
C LYS A 345 20.49 -13.12 -16.24
N GLY A 346 21.47 -14.01 -16.14
CA GLY A 346 22.49 -14.03 -15.10
C GLY A 346 23.79 -14.63 -15.63
N PRO A 347 24.77 -14.91 -14.76
CA PRO A 347 26.01 -15.56 -15.15
C PRO A 347 25.77 -16.96 -15.72
N ASN A 348 26.58 -17.36 -16.71
CA ASN A 348 26.41 -18.61 -17.48
C ASN A 348 26.45 -19.91 -16.63
N GLU A 349 26.89 -19.82 -15.38
CA GLU A 349 27.09 -20.94 -14.45
C GLU A 349 25.85 -21.22 -13.60
N VAL A 350 24.88 -20.30 -13.54
CA VAL A 350 23.67 -20.43 -12.71
C VAL A 350 22.50 -20.97 -13.53
N HIS A 351 21.75 -21.93 -12.96
CA HIS A 351 20.49 -22.37 -13.55
C HIS A 351 19.33 -21.44 -13.17
N ILE A 352 18.57 -20.98 -14.17
CA ILE A 352 17.40 -20.11 -14.03
C ILE A 352 16.16 -20.82 -14.60
N GLU A 353 15.25 -21.24 -13.72
CA GLU A 353 13.92 -21.74 -14.07
C GLU A 353 12.95 -20.58 -14.32
N ASN A 354 12.06 -20.73 -15.31
CA ASN A 354 11.07 -19.72 -15.72
C ASN A 354 11.67 -18.33 -16.03
N ALA A 355 12.83 -18.30 -16.71
CA ALA A 355 13.52 -17.06 -17.10
C ALA A 355 12.71 -16.14 -18.03
N ASP A 356 11.64 -16.63 -18.65
CA ASP A 356 10.66 -15.89 -19.46
C ASP A 356 9.45 -15.37 -18.67
N GLY A 357 9.36 -15.71 -17.38
CA GLY A 357 8.27 -15.32 -16.47
C GLY A 357 8.56 -14.07 -15.65
N ALA A 358 7.48 -13.46 -15.11
CA ALA A 358 7.59 -12.35 -14.17
C ALA A 358 8.24 -12.75 -12.83
N VAL A 359 8.20 -14.04 -12.48
CA VAL A 359 8.91 -14.63 -11.34
C VAL A 359 9.73 -15.81 -11.85
N ALA A 360 11.04 -15.75 -11.66
CA ALA A 360 11.99 -16.82 -11.97
C ALA A 360 12.52 -17.46 -10.70
N THR A 361 13.12 -18.65 -10.80
CA THR A 361 13.83 -19.31 -9.69
C THR A 361 15.26 -19.58 -10.09
N VAL A 362 16.23 -19.18 -9.26
CA VAL A 362 17.64 -19.49 -9.45
C VAL A 362 18.10 -20.54 -8.44
N THR A 363 18.88 -21.51 -8.90
CA THR A 363 19.28 -22.70 -8.13
C THR A 363 20.73 -23.09 -8.40
N GLY A 364 21.38 -23.72 -7.41
CA GLY A 364 22.78 -24.12 -7.52
C GLY A 364 23.76 -22.96 -7.33
N LEU A 365 23.40 -22.01 -6.47
CA LEU A 365 24.27 -20.89 -6.11
C LEU A 365 25.32 -21.33 -5.09
N GLU A 366 26.60 -21.09 -5.40
CA GLU A 366 27.73 -21.31 -4.49
C GLU A 366 28.06 -20.01 -3.72
N GLN A 367 29.06 -20.02 -2.83
CA GLN A 367 29.50 -18.83 -2.11
C GLN A 367 30.01 -17.75 -3.09
N GLY A 368 29.38 -16.58 -3.10
CA GLY A 368 29.71 -15.55 -4.09
C GLY A 368 28.74 -14.37 -4.15
N THR A 369 28.80 -13.62 -5.24
CA THR A 369 27.89 -12.52 -5.54
C THR A 369 27.51 -12.58 -7.00
N TYR A 370 26.22 -12.71 -7.27
CA TYR A 370 25.63 -12.88 -8.60
C TYR A 370 24.78 -11.66 -8.94
N GLU A 371 24.82 -11.23 -10.20
CA GLU A 371 23.99 -10.14 -10.72
C GLU A 371 23.03 -10.71 -11.77
N PHE A 372 21.74 -10.46 -11.59
CA PHE A 372 20.69 -10.89 -12.52
C PHE A 372 20.00 -9.67 -13.13
N THR A 373 19.98 -9.60 -14.45
CA THR A 373 19.29 -8.54 -15.19
C THR A 373 17.92 -9.03 -15.61
N LEU A 374 16.87 -8.30 -15.22
CA LEU A 374 15.56 -8.40 -15.84
C LEU A 374 15.51 -7.48 -17.06
N THR A 375 14.92 -7.95 -18.15
CA THR A 375 14.48 -7.12 -19.27
C THR A 375 13.00 -7.35 -19.52
N VAL A 376 12.21 -6.27 -19.56
CA VAL A 376 10.78 -6.30 -19.94
C VAL A 376 10.57 -5.63 -21.30
N THR A 377 9.63 -6.15 -22.07
CA THR A 377 9.28 -5.65 -23.42
C THR A 377 7.77 -5.44 -23.51
N ASP A 378 7.33 -4.32 -24.10
CA ASP A 378 5.91 -4.03 -24.38
C ASP A 378 5.42 -4.71 -25.69
N GLU A 379 4.14 -4.53 -26.05
CA GLU A 379 3.60 -5.05 -27.32
C GLU A 379 4.13 -4.32 -28.56
N ARG A 380 4.80 -3.17 -28.41
CA ARG A 380 5.39 -2.35 -29.48
C ARG A 380 6.91 -2.57 -29.66
N LYS A 381 7.51 -3.45 -28.86
CA LYS A 381 8.94 -3.80 -28.81
C LYS A 381 9.85 -2.72 -28.22
N LEU A 382 9.33 -1.78 -27.43
CA LEU A 382 10.15 -0.96 -26.53
C LEU A 382 10.60 -1.82 -25.34
N GLN A 383 11.81 -1.57 -24.85
CA GLN A 383 12.45 -2.39 -23.84
C GLN A 383 13.01 -1.55 -22.69
N SER A 384 13.07 -2.17 -21.52
CA SER A 384 13.61 -1.60 -20.29
C SER A 384 14.24 -2.71 -19.46
N SER A 385 15.31 -2.39 -18.72
CA SER A 385 16.06 -3.36 -17.95
C SER A 385 16.44 -2.82 -16.59
N ASP A 386 16.47 -3.70 -15.60
CA ASP A 386 16.89 -3.44 -14.22
C ASP A 386 17.69 -4.65 -13.69
N ALA A 387 18.47 -4.47 -12.62
CA ALA A 387 19.39 -5.48 -12.12
C ALA A 387 19.24 -5.73 -10.61
N VAL A 388 19.23 -7.00 -10.21
CA VAL A 388 19.15 -7.44 -8.83
C VAL A 388 20.37 -8.28 -8.45
N THR A 389 20.99 -7.94 -7.32
CA THR A 389 22.14 -8.66 -6.78
C THR A 389 21.69 -9.76 -5.82
N VAL A 390 22.33 -10.93 -5.89
CA VAL A 390 22.16 -12.03 -4.94
C VAL A 390 23.52 -12.37 -4.34
N ILE A 391 23.67 -12.12 -3.03
CA ILE A 391 24.90 -12.40 -2.28
C ILE A 391 24.71 -13.72 -1.53
N VAL A 392 25.57 -14.69 -1.77
CA VAL A 392 25.52 -16.00 -1.09
C VAL A 392 26.70 -16.12 -0.15
N ARG A 393 26.41 -16.16 1.15
CA ARG A 393 27.40 -16.28 2.21
C ARG A 393 27.46 -17.72 2.70
N GLU A 394 28.64 -18.14 3.15
CA GLU A 394 28.75 -19.39 3.91
C GLU A 394 28.34 -19.14 5.37
N GLU A 395 27.75 -20.16 6.00
CA GLU A 395 27.39 -20.08 7.40
C GLU A 395 28.65 -20.13 8.27
N VAL A 396 28.91 -19.05 9.02
CA VAL A 396 29.91 -19.07 10.10
C VAL A 396 29.35 -19.90 11.25
N ASP A 397 30.12 -20.90 11.65
CA ASP A 397 29.81 -21.95 12.61
C ASP A 397 30.93 -21.99 13.65
N GLN A 398 30.58 -21.94 14.94
CA GLN A 398 31.58 -21.90 16.01
C GLN A 398 31.72 -23.28 16.65
N PRO A 399 32.96 -23.71 16.99
CA PRO A 399 33.14 -25.00 17.65
C PRO A 399 32.41 -25.02 19.01
N PRO A 400 31.87 -26.18 19.42
CA PRO A 400 31.12 -26.32 20.66
C PRO A 400 32.01 -26.03 21.86
N VAL A 401 31.39 -25.72 22.99
CA VAL A 401 32.07 -25.46 24.27
C VAL A 401 31.70 -26.58 25.25
N ALA A 402 32.65 -27.49 25.49
CA ALA A 402 32.51 -28.58 26.43
C ALA A 402 32.57 -28.08 27.86
N ARG A 403 31.65 -28.52 28.73
CA ARG A 403 31.61 -28.14 30.15
C ARG A 403 31.18 -29.32 31.00
N VAL A 404 32.00 -29.67 31.99
CA VAL A 404 31.68 -30.67 33.02
C VAL A 404 31.56 -29.99 34.38
N LEU A 405 30.49 -30.29 35.12
CA LEU A 405 30.26 -29.73 36.45
C LEU A 405 31.20 -30.37 37.50
N PRO A 406 31.67 -29.60 38.51
CA PRO A 406 32.47 -30.14 39.61
C PRO A 406 31.68 -31.19 40.43
N CYS A 407 32.21 -32.42 40.49
CA CYS A 407 31.61 -33.50 41.28
C CYS A 407 32.14 -33.50 42.73
N PRO A 408 31.28 -33.57 43.77
CA PRO A 408 31.74 -33.71 45.15
C PRO A 408 32.39 -35.07 45.40
N ALA A 409 33.29 -35.14 46.39
CA ALA A 409 33.91 -36.40 46.78
C ALA A 409 32.89 -37.36 47.42
N VAL A 410 32.83 -38.59 46.93
CA VAL A 410 31.95 -39.67 47.43
C VAL A 410 32.68 -40.49 48.48
N SER A 411 31.97 -41.11 49.42
CA SER A 411 32.52 -42.09 50.36
C SER A 411 31.80 -43.44 50.23
N LEU A 412 32.57 -44.53 50.23
CA LEU A 412 32.03 -45.88 50.39
C LEU A 412 31.16 -45.95 51.67
N PRO A 413 30.09 -46.79 51.70
CA PRO A 413 29.74 -47.84 50.74
C PRO A 413 29.01 -47.34 49.48
N VAL A 414 28.83 -46.04 49.29
CA VAL A 414 28.25 -45.50 48.04
C VAL A 414 29.30 -45.62 46.93
N SER A 415 29.13 -46.62 46.07
CA SER A 415 30.03 -46.97 44.96
C SER A 415 29.50 -46.53 43.59
N THR A 416 28.60 -45.54 43.57
CA THR A 416 27.98 -44.97 42.37
C THR A 416 28.13 -43.44 42.36
N VAL A 417 28.29 -42.86 41.17
CA VAL A 417 28.29 -41.39 40.99
C VAL A 417 27.94 -41.01 39.55
N SER A 418 27.59 -39.74 39.33
CA SER A 418 27.40 -39.15 38.01
C SER A 418 28.35 -37.98 37.77
N LEU A 419 28.90 -37.87 36.56
CA LEU A 419 29.55 -36.66 36.05
C LEU A 419 28.61 -35.99 35.04
N ASP A 420 28.30 -34.72 35.26
CA ASP A 420 27.33 -33.97 34.45
C ASP A 420 28.05 -33.08 33.43
N GLY A 421 27.84 -33.37 32.14
CA GLY A 421 28.32 -32.62 30.99
C GLY A 421 27.23 -31.86 30.23
N SER A 422 25.99 -31.85 30.73
CA SER A 422 24.81 -31.29 30.05
C SER A 422 24.86 -29.77 29.84
N HIS A 423 25.74 -29.08 30.58
CA HIS A 423 26.03 -27.66 30.42
C HIS A 423 26.99 -27.34 29.26
N SER A 424 27.35 -28.32 28.44
CA SER A 424 28.08 -28.09 27.18
C SER A 424 27.15 -27.43 26.16
N THR A 425 27.64 -26.43 25.42
CA THR A 425 26.82 -25.54 24.57
C THR A 425 27.41 -25.37 23.17
N ASP A 426 26.56 -25.03 22.21
CA ASP A 426 26.87 -24.88 20.78
C ASP A 426 26.03 -23.73 20.21
N ASP A 427 26.47 -23.05 19.15
CA ASP A 427 25.76 -21.87 18.64
C ASP A 427 24.65 -22.16 17.60
N LYS A 428 24.64 -23.36 17.02
CA LYS A 428 23.55 -23.85 16.13
C LYS A 428 22.62 -24.83 16.83
N GLY A 429 23.16 -25.59 17.78
CA GLY A 429 22.45 -26.57 18.60
C GLY A 429 22.39 -27.95 17.96
N GLY A 430 23.00 -28.94 18.62
CA GLY A 430 23.04 -30.32 18.15
C GLY A 430 24.36 -30.99 18.48
N VAL A 431 24.63 -31.17 19.78
CA VAL A 431 25.89 -31.77 20.24
C VAL A 431 25.75 -33.25 20.55
N SER A 432 26.76 -34.02 20.16
CA SER A 432 27.00 -35.38 20.59
C SER A 432 28.08 -35.43 21.68
N TYR A 433 27.96 -36.40 22.60
CA TYR A 433 28.82 -36.54 23.77
C TYR A 433 29.63 -37.84 23.67
N LEU A 434 30.89 -37.78 24.10
CA LEU A 434 31.77 -38.95 24.23
C LEU A 434 32.67 -38.83 25.46
N TRP A 435 32.46 -39.66 26.47
CA TRP A 435 33.29 -39.71 27.67
C TRP A 435 34.39 -40.78 27.56
N SER A 436 35.64 -40.35 27.38
CA SER A 436 36.81 -41.22 27.51
C SER A 436 37.33 -41.22 28.95
N ARG A 437 37.58 -42.40 29.53
CA ARG A 437 38.34 -42.52 30.80
C ARG A 437 39.81 -42.16 30.53
N ASP A 438 40.42 -41.35 31.39
CA ASP A 438 41.84 -41.01 31.25
C ASP A 438 42.74 -42.19 31.67
N ASP A 439 43.89 -42.42 31.03
CA ASP A 439 44.77 -43.57 31.27
C ASP A 439 45.32 -43.68 32.71
N SER A 440 45.33 -42.58 33.46
CA SER A 440 45.76 -42.51 34.88
C SER A 440 44.62 -42.73 35.87
N SER A 441 43.37 -42.86 35.39
CA SER A 441 42.17 -43.14 36.17
C SER A 441 42.10 -44.64 36.54
N PRO A 442 41.61 -45.03 37.74
CA PRO A 442 41.48 -46.43 38.10
C PRO A 442 40.63 -47.22 37.09
N ALA A 443 41.09 -48.38 36.66
CA ALA A 443 40.38 -49.24 35.70
C ALA A 443 39.12 -49.91 36.29
N ALA A 444 39.02 -50.02 37.61
CA ALA A 444 37.86 -50.60 38.29
C ALA A 444 36.63 -49.67 38.27
N GLY A 445 35.43 -50.24 38.33
CA GLY A 445 34.17 -49.48 38.30
C GLY A 445 33.71 -49.19 36.86
N ASP A 446 32.42 -49.40 36.63
CA ASP A 446 31.82 -49.62 35.32
C ASP A 446 31.03 -48.40 34.84
N VAL A 447 30.98 -48.18 33.52
CA VAL A 447 30.05 -47.22 32.90
C VAL A 447 28.67 -47.88 32.82
N LEU A 448 27.66 -47.24 33.37
CA LEU A 448 26.30 -47.75 33.41
C LEU A 448 25.50 -47.29 32.19
N ASN A 449 24.61 -48.14 31.67
CA ASN A 449 23.62 -47.83 30.63
C ASN A 449 24.15 -47.17 29.35
N SER A 450 25.42 -47.41 28.96
CA SER A 450 26.10 -46.74 27.85
C SER A 450 25.99 -45.20 27.91
N SER A 451 26.20 -44.67 29.12
CA SER A 451 26.19 -43.23 29.39
C SER A 451 27.48 -42.49 29.01
N ASP A 452 28.47 -43.23 28.52
CA ASP A 452 29.64 -42.72 27.80
C ASP A 452 29.28 -41.97 26.51
N HIS A 453 28.10 -42.21 25.94
CA HIS A 453 27.55 -41.45 24.82
C HIS A 453 26.44 -40.44 25.21
N GLN A 454 26.31 -40.10 26.49
CA GLN A 454 25.22 -39.27 27.02
C GLN A 454 25.74 -37.99 27.69
N ALA A 455 24.86 -36.99 27.81
CA ALA A 455 25.18 -35.72 28.48
C ALA A 455 25.58 -35.87 29.95
N VAL A 456 25.16 -36.96 30.61
CA VAL A 456 25.52 -37.29 31.99
C VAL A 456 26.09 -38.72 32.01
N LEU A 457 27.34 -38.86 32.45
CA LEU A 457 28.00 -40.14 32.62
C LEU A 457 27.63 -40.74 33.98
N PHE A 458 27.13 -41.97 34.00
CA PHE A 458 26.81 -42.74 35.20
C PHE A 458 27.84 -43.84 35.44
N LEU A 459 28.40 -43.87 36.65
CA LEU A 459 29.41 -44.83 37.07
C LEU A 459 28.92 -45.67 38.25
N GLY A 460 29.28 -46.95 38.25
CA GLY A 460 29.01 -47.89 39.34
C GLY A 460 30.24 -48.72 39.73
N ASN A 461 30.11 -49.56 40.76
CA ASN A 461 31.16 -50.46 41.25
C ASN A 461 32.51 -49.77 41.55
N LEU A 462 32.46 -48.49 41.91
CA LEU A 462 33.64 -47.67 42.22
C LEU A 462 34.36 -48.19 43.48
N VAL A 463 35.69 -48.13 43.45
CA VAL A 463 36.58 -48.40 44.60
C VAL A 463 37.25 -47.12 45.09
N GLN A 464 37.97 -47.18 46.21
CA GLN A 464 38.75 -46.02 46.68
C GLN A 464 39.76 -45.55 45.63
N GLY A 465 39.73 -44.28 45.25
CA GLY A 465 40.60 -43.70 44.23
C GLY A 465 40.07 -42.38 43.66
N THR A 466 40.90 -41.67 42.89
CA THR A 466 40.47 -40.49 42.13
C THR A 466 40.25 -40.90 40.69
N TYR A 467 39.00 -40.83 40.25
CA TYR A 467 38.60 -41.08 38.87
C TYR A 467 38.67 -39.80 38.05
N SER A 468 39.20 -39.90 36.84
CA SER A 468 39.27 -38.81 35.85
C SER A 468 38.74 -39.29 34.49
N PHE A 469 37.97 -38.42 33.85
CA PHE A 469 37.36 -38.63 32.54
C PHE A 469 37.44 -37.34 31.72
N THR A 470 37.80 -37.46 30.45
CA THR A 470 37.69 -36.40 29.46
C THR A 470 36.40 -36.56 28.68
N LEU A 471 35.49 -35.60 28.79
CA LEU A 471 34.34 -35.44 27.89
C LEU A 471 34.83 -34.77 26.61
N THR A 472 34.55 -35.38 25.46
CA THR A 472 34.60 -34.75 24.14
C THR A 472 33.18 -34.42 23.70
N VAL A 473 32.98 -33.23 23.16
CA VAL A 473 31.70 -32.76 22.61
C VAL A 473 31.92 -32.45 21.13
N THR A 474 31.03 -32.95 20.27
CA THR A 474 31.12 -32.82 18.80
C THR A 474 29.82 -32.28 18.23
N ASP A 475 29.89 -31.23 17.43
CA ASP A 475 28.74 -30.57 16.79
C ASP A 475 28.23 -31.30 15.52
N SER A 476 27.36 -30.63 14.76
CA SER A 476 26.75 -31.17 13.53
C SER A 476 27.62 -31.08 12.26
N LYS A 477 28.64 -30.23 12.25
CA LYS A 477 29.64 -30.08 11.16
C LYS A 477 30.87 -30.98 11.40
N GLY A 478 31.10 -31.40 12.64
CA GLY A 478 32.20 -32.24 13.09
C GLY A 478 33.34 -31.52 13.82
N GLN A 479 33.18 -30.26 14.24
CA GLN A 479 34.17 -29.63 15.13
C GLN A 479 34.02 -30.19 16.56
N THR A 480 35.07 -30.03 17.40
CA THR A 480 35.11 -30.67 18.72
C THR A 480 35.79 -29.83 19.79
N ASP A 481 35.29 -29.88 21.02
CA ASP A 481 35.96 -29.38 22.24
C ASP A 481 35.98 -30.43 23.36
N LYS A 482 36.84 -30.23 24.37
CA LYS A 482 37.12 -31.21 25.43
C LYS A 482 37.21 -30.61 26.83
N ALA A 483 36.42 -31.14 27.76
CA ALA A 483 36.42 -30.79 29.17
C ALA A 483 36.74 -32.00 30.06
N ARG A 484 37.33 -31.77 31.24
CA ARG A 484 37.68 -32.84 32.19
C ARG A 484 36.79 -32.83 33.42
N GLY A 485 36.21 -33.99 33.72
CA GLY A 485 35.54 -34.28 34.98
C GLY A 485 36.40 -35.18 35.86
N SER A 486 36.37 -34.97 37.18
CA SER A 486 36.99 -35.88 38.13
C SER A 486 36.16 -36.03 39.40
N VAL A 487 36.31 -37.18 40.06
CA VAL A 487 35.61 -37.53 41.31
C VAL A 487 36.52 -38.35 42.21
N ASN A 488 36.58 -37.99 43.48
CA ASN A 488 37.40 -38.65 44.49
C ASN A 488 36.52 -39.55 45.37
N VAL A 489 36.81 -40.85 45.37
CA VAL A 489 36.10 -41.88 46.14
C VAL A 489 36.93 -42.25 47.37
N ARG A 490 36.37 -41.99 48.55
CA ARG A 490 36.95 -42.18 49.87
C ARG A 490 36.53 -43.53 50.48
N PRO A 491 37.34 -44.14 51.38
CA PRO A 491 36.97 -45.38 52.08
C PRO A 491 35.76 -45.22 53.00
N ASP A 492 35.13 -46.33 53.43
CA ASP A 492 33.99 -46.29 54.36
C ASP A 492 34.48 -45.86 55.75
N PRO A 493 33.96 -44.77 56.35
CA PRO A 493 34.38 -44.35 57.69
C PRO A 493 34.09 -45.40 58.78
N SER A 494 33.24 -46.38 58.51
CA SER A 494 32.89 -47.50 59.38
C SER A 494 33.54 -48.83 58.98
N GLU A 495 34.52 -48.86 58.05
CA GLU A 495 35.07 -50.10 57.48
C GLU A 495 35.65 -51.06 58.54
N ARG A 496 36.20 -50.51 59.64
CA ARG A 496 36.71 -51.26 60.79
C ARG A 496 35.61 -51.97 61.60
N ASP A 497 34.38 -51.48 61.53
CA ASP A 497 33.24 -51.98 62.30
C ASP A 497 32.38 -52.98 61.51
N LEU A 498 32.74 -53.23 60.24
CA LEU A 498 32.08 -54.21 59.40
C LEU A 498 32.51 -55.65 59.74
N VAL A 499 31.52 -56.53 59.88
CA VAL A 499 31.67 -57.96 60.10
C VAL A 499 31.29 -58.74 58.84
N GLU A 500 32.12 -59.73 58.50
CA GLU A 500 31.96 -60.65 57.40
C GLU A 500 31.50 -62.03 57.94
N LEU A 501 30.25 -62.38 57.64
CA LEU A 501 29.67 -63.69 57.93
C LEU A 501 29.60 -64.51 56.64
N VAL A 502 30.34 -65.61 56.57
CA VAL A 502 30.31 -66.55 55.44
C VAL A 502 29.44 -67.75 55.79
N LEU A 503 28.43 -68.00 54.97
CA LEU A 503 27.41 -69.03 55.14
C LEU A 503 27.60 -70.14 54.11
N GLU A 504 27.34 -71.38 54.50
CA GLU A 504 27.40 -72.57 53.63
C GLU A 504 26.10 -72.73 52.81
N VAL A 505 25.86 -71.75 51.93
CA VAL A 505 24.72 -71.66 51.02
C VAL A 505 25.08 -70.79 49.80
N PRO A 506 24.72 -71.13 48.55
CA PRO A 506 24.95 -70.26 47.39
C PRO A 506 23.98 -69.09 47.37
N VAL A 507 24.47 -67.88 47.06
CA VAL A 507 23.72 -66.63 47.20
C VAL A 507 22.43 -66.57 46.36
N SER A 508 22.43 -67.24 45.20
CA SER A 508 21.25 -67.39 44.32
C SER A 508 20.08 -68.16 44.96
N SER A 509 20.32 -68.90 46.04
CA SER A 509 19.29 -69.63 46.80
C SER A 509 18.83 -68.92 48.08
N VAL A 510 19.43 -67.78 48.42
CA VAL A 510 19.07 -67.00 49.62
C VAL A 510 17.97 -66.00 49.26
N SER A 511 16.71 -66.37 49.47
CA SER A 511 15.59 -65.42 49.30
C SER A 511 15.64 -64.29 50.34
N GLN A 512 15.06 -63.14 50.01
CA GLN A 512 14.95 -61.99 50.92
C GLN A 512 14.30 -62.39 52.27
N ARG A 513 13.30 -63.27 52.27
CA ARG A 513 12.68 -63.79 53.52
C ARG A 513 13.66 -64.59 54.38
N GLN A 514 14.55 -65.39 53.77
CA GLN A 514 15.57 -66.16 54.49
C GLN A 514 16.69 -65.24 55.00
N ARG A 515 17.07 -64.20 54.25
CA ARG A 515 17.95 -63.12 54.73
C ARG A 515 17.37 -62.45 55.98
N ASP A 516 16.11 -62.04 55.94
CA ASP A 516 15.49 -61.32 57.06
C ASP A 516 15.32 -62.22 58.30
N MET A 517 15.03 -63.52 58.08
CA MET A 517 15.02 -64.53 59.15
C MET A 517 16.42 -64.78 59.74
N LEU A 518 17.47 -64.83 58.91
CA LEU A 518 18.85 -64.95 59.35
C LEU A 518 19.29 -63.74 60.18
N LEU A 519 18.95 -62.52 59.75
CA LEU A 519 19.30 -61.29 60.47
C LEU A 519 18.68 -61.28 61.87
N ARG A 520 17.43 -61.74 62.02
CA ARG A 520 16.79 -61.94 63.34
C ARG A 520 17.53 -62.96 64.20
N GLN A 521 17.97 -64.08 63.63
CA GLN A 521 18.76 -65.07 64.36
C GLN A 521 20.12 -64.49 64.81
N VAL A 522 20.80 -63.73 63.96
CA VAL A 522 22.06 -63.04 64.32
C VAL A 522 21.83 -61.99 65.42
N GLY A 523 20.75 -61.20 65.34
CA GLY A 523 20.33 -60.25 66.37
C GLY A 523 20.09 -60.91 67.73
N VAL A 524 19.35 -62.02 67.77
CA VAL A 524 19.12 -62.81 68.99
C VAL A 524 20.42 -63.39 69.57
N LEU A 525 21.37 -63.83 68.73
CA LEU A 525 22.67 -64.30 69.20
C LEU A 525 23.52 -63.15 69.79
N LEU A 526 23.47 -61.95 69.22
CA LEU A 526 24.22 -60.79 69.68
C LEU A 526 23.56 -60.06 70.87
N GLY A 527 22.23 -60.11 70.98
CA GLY A 527 21.45 -59.33 71.96
C GLY A 527 21.04 -57.94 71.45
N VAL A 528 20.86 -57.78 70.15
CA VAL A 528 20.47 -56.51 69.48
C VAL A 528 19.20 -56.71 68.63
N LEU A 529 18.54 -55.62 68.23
CA LEU A 529 17.36 -55.71 67.36
C LEU A 529 17.78 -56.02 65.91
N ASP A 530 16.87 -56.59 65.11
CA ASP A 530 17.09 -56.80 63.67
C ASP A 530 17.18 -55.46 62.90
N SER A 531 16.53 -54.40 63.42
CA SER A 531 16.69 -53.02 62.95
C SER A 531 18.10 -52.45 63.11
N ASP A 532 18.87 -52.93 64.09
CA ASP A 532 20.17 -52.36 64.44
C ASP A 532 21.29 -52.88 63.53
N ILE A 533 21.02 -53.99 62.80
CA ILE A 533 21.96 -54.69 61.92
C ILE A 533 21.83 -54.15 60.48
N VAL A 534 22.69 -53.18 60.16
CA VAL A 534 22.76 -52.56 58.84
C VAL A 534 23.61 -53.41 57.91
N VAL A 535 22.96 -54.23 57.07
CA VAL A 535 23.63 -54.98 55.99
C VAL A 535 24.20 -54.00 54.96
N ARG A 536 25.52 -54.05 54.74
CA ARG A 536 26.21 -53.30 53.67
C ARG A 536 26.18 -54.03 52.33
N GLY A 537 26.21 -55.36 52.35
CA GLY A 537 26.18 -56.15 51.11
C GLY A 537 25.94 -57.64 51.35
N ILE A 538 25.40 -58.29 50.33
CA ILE A 538 25.27 -59.75 50.23
C ILE A 538 25.76 -60.17 48.84
N GLY A 539 26.53 -61.25 48.76
CA GLY A 539 27.11 -61.72 47.50
C GLY A 539 27.72 -63.11 47.62
N ALA A 540 28.28 -63.63 46.53
CA ALA A 540 29.04 -64.87 46.57
C ALA A 540 30.38 -64.67 47.31
N PHE A 541 30.75 -65.64 48.15
CA PHE A 541 32.13 -65.85 48.61
C PHE A 541 32.83 -66.89 47.74
N ASN A 542 32.10 -67.97 47.40
CA ASN A 542 32.42 -68.92 46.34
C ASN A 542 31.11 -69.55 45.82
N GLU A 543 31.19 -70.49 44.88
CA GLU A 543 30.03 -71.15 44.24
C GLU A 543 29.02 -71.81 45.20
N HIS A 544 29.41 -72.06 46.46
CA HIS A 544 28.57 -72.72 47.47
C HIS A 544 28.43 -71.92 48.77
N SER A 545 29.00 -70.71 48.83
CA SER A 545 29.06 -69.92 50.07
C SER A 545 28.65 -68.47 49.84
N THR A 546 27.80 -67.94 50.72
CA THR A 546 27.33 -66.54 50.68
C THR A 546 28.14 -65.71 51.66
N ARG A 547 28.66 -64.58 51.19
CA ARG A 547 29.24 -63.51 52.01
C ARG A 547 28.13 -62.52 52.38
N LEU A 548 27.89 -62.35 53.67
CA LEU A 548 27.07 -61.26 54.22
C LEU A 548 27.99 -60.29 54.97
N VAL A 549 27.99 -59.02 54.55
CA VAL A 549 28.72 -57.94 55.24
C VAL A 549 27.72 -57.04 55.95
N PHE A 550 27.90 -56.84 57.24
CA PHE A 550 27.00 -56.02 58.06
C PHE A 550 27.74 -55.20 59.12
N LEU A 551 27.08 -54.12 59.53
CA LEU A 551 27.43 -53.24 60.63
C LEU A 551 26.38 -53.42 61.74
N VAL A 552 26.77 -53.30 63.01
CA VAL A 552 25.80 -53.21 64.11
C VAL A 552 25.84 -51.80 64.69
N SER A 553 24.75 -51.05 64.50
CA SER A 553 24.63 -49.67 64.97
C SER A 553 24.48 -49.62 66.50
N GLY A 554 24.97 -48.54 67.14
CA GLY A 554 24.81 -48.32 68.58
C GLY A 554 23.44 -47.76 69.00
N GLY A 555 22.48 -47.69 68.07
CA GLY A 555 21.25 -46.90 68.18
C GLY A 555 21.43 -45.42 67.77
N PRO A 556 20.38 -44.59 67.87
CA PRO A 556 20.39 -43.21 67.39
C PRO A 556 21.50 -42.35 68.00
N GLY A 557 22.29 -41.68 67.15
CA GLY A 557 23.34 -40.74 67.57
C GLY A 557 24.57 -41.38 68.24
N ARG A 558 24.71 -42.71 68.21
CA ARG A 558 25.85 -43.44 68.79
C ARG A 558 26.72 -44.06 67.70
N PRO A 559 28.04 -44.20 67.91
CA PRO A 559 28.90 -44.95 67.00
C PRO A 559 28.46 -46.42 66.92
N PRO A 560 28.81 -47.15 65.85
CA PRO A 560 28.59 -48.58 65.76
C PRO A 560 29.36 -49.36 66.84
N LEU A 561 28.95 -50.61 67.08
CA LEU A 561 29.69 -51.53 67.94
C LEU A 561 30.98 -51.97 67.23
N ALA A 562 32.10 -51.89 67.94
CA ALA A 562 33.42 -52.22 67.41
C ALA A 562 33.44 -53.61 66.75
N GLY A 563 33.76 -53.68 65.45
CA GLY A 563 33.56 -54.88 64.63
C GLY A 563 34.19 -56.15 65.20
N GLN A 564 35.39 -56.03 65.79
CA GLN A 564 36.08 -57.13 66.46
C GLN A 564 35.26 -57.73 67.61
N SER A 565 34.58 -56.90 68.41
CA SER A 565 33.75 -57.35 69.53
C SER A 565 32.50 -58.10 69.06
N VAL A 566 31.90 -57.65 67.94
CA VAL A 566 30.74 -58.28 67.31
C VAL A 566 31.13 -59.64 66.71
N ALA A 567 32.24 -59.70 65.97
CA ALA A 567 32.74 -60.95 65.38
C ALA A 567 33.10 -61.99 66.45
N LEU A 568 33.87 -61.60 67.48
CA LEU A 568 34.26 -62.47 68.59
C LEU A 568 33.03 -62.92 69.42
N GLY A 569 32.07 -62.02 69.65
CA GLY A 569 30.81 -62.33 70.33
C GLY A 569 29.97 -63.36 69.57
N LEU A 570 29.78 -63.14 68.26
CA LEU A 570 29.01 -64.03 67.39
C LEU A 570 29.69 -65.40 67.25
N ARG A 571 31.01 -65.46 67.03
CA ARG A 571 31.78 -66.71 66.94
C ARG A 571 31.65 -67.55 68.22
N ASN A 572 31.77 -66.92 69.38
CA ASN A 572 31.59 -67.60 70.68
C ASN A 572 30.14 -68.06 70.93
N LYS A 573 29.13 -67.29 70.49
CA LYS A 573 27.71 -67.68 70.60
C LYS A 573 27.37 -68.84 69.68
N LEU A 574 27.80 -68.79 68.42
CA LEU A 574 27.57 -69.86 67.43
C LEU A 574 28.19 -71.19 67.85
N ARG A 575 29.45 -71.18 68.32
CA ARG A 575 30.12 -72.39 68.82
C ARG A 575 29.41 -73.02 70.03
N LYS A 576 28.85 -72.22 70.95
CA LYS A 576 28.02 -72.73 72.06
C LYS A 576 26.71 -73.37 71.59
N GLN A 577 26.19 -72.97 70.43
CA GLN A 577 24.97 -73.47 69.79
C GLN A 577 25.24 -74.41 68.60
N LYS A 578 26.46 -74.98 68.50
CA LYS A 578 26.92 -75.90 67.42
C LYS A 578 26.69 -75.43 65.98
N ASN A 579 26.46 -74.14 65.75
CA ASN A 579 25.98 -73.56 64.49
C ASN A 579 24.59 -74.07 64.03
N GLU A 580 23.83 -74.79 64.87
CA GLU A 580 22.49 -75.33 64.56
C GLU A 580 21.37 -74.26 64.66
N PHE A 581 21.66 -73.11 65.28
CA PHE A 581 20.68 -72.04 65.51
C PHE A 581 20.37 -71.16 64.28
N LEU A 582 21.28 -71.10 63.29
CA LEU A 582 21.08 -70.32 62.07
C LEU A 582 20.41 -71.16 60.99
N ILE A 583 19.53 -70.54 60.18
CA ILE A 583 18.92 -71.17 59.00
C ILE A 583 19.94 -71.66 57.96
N PHE A 584 21.14 -71.06 57.95
CA PHE A 584 22.28 -71.51 57.16
C PHE A 584 23.51 -71.66 58.05
N LYS A 585 24.24 -72.77 57.91
CA LYS A 585 25.44 -73.08 58.71
C LYS A 585 26.52 -72.02 58.46
N ALA A 586 26.91 -71.31 59.51
CA ALA A 586 28.04 -70.38 59.44
C ALA A 586 29.34 -71.17 59.25
N ARG A 587 30.11 -70.79 58.24
CA ARG A 587 31.45 -71.34 57.94
C ARG A 587 32.56 -70.47 58.54
N ARG A 588 32.36 -69.14 58.57
CA ARG A 588 33.37 -68.16 58.99
C ARG A 588 32.70 -66.89 59.55
N VAL A 589 33.30 -66.28 60.57
CA VAL A 589 32.89 -64.98 61.14
C VAL A 589 34.14 -64.20 61.53
N ASP A 590 34.44 -63.12 60.81
CA ASP A 590 35.60 -62.24 61.01
C ASP A 590 35.26 -60.78 60.68
N THR A 591 36.19 -59.84 60.87
CA THR A 591 36.03 -58.44 60.45
C THR A 591 36.49 -58.22 59.00
N VAL A 592 35.88 -57.25 58.31
CA VAL A 592 36.19 -56.94 56.89
C VAL A 592 37.61 -56.42 56.69
N ILE A 593 38.19 -55.76 57.69
CA ILE A 593 39.63 -55.52 57.82
C ILE A 593 40.18 -56.48 58.89
N CYS A 594 41.36 -57.08 58.65
CA CYS A 594 42.06 -57.88 59.65
C CYS A 594 42.49 -57.00 60.84
N GLN A 595 42.00 -57.30 62.04
CA GLN A 595 42.19 -56.47 63.25
C GLN A 595 42.71 -57.27 64.46
N LEU A 596 43.20 -58.49 64.24
CA LEU A 596 43.88 -59.28 65.27
C LEU A 596 45.22 -58.62 65.60
N ASN A 597 45.48 -58.36 66.88
CA ASN A 597 46.75 -57.80 67.35
C ASN A 597 47.90 -58.84 67.37
N CYS A 598 47.64 -60.07 66.90
CA CYS A 598 48.61 -61.16 66.72
C CYS A 598 49.64 -61.32 67.85
N SER A 599 49.18 -61.18 69.09
CA SER A 599 49.98 -61.22 70.32
C SER A 599 51.17 -60.25 70.39
N GLY A 600 51.24 -59.24 69.52
CA GLY A 600 52.39 -58.35 69.35
C GLY A 600 53.59 -59.00 68.61
N HIS A 601 53.41 -60.18 68.04
CA HIS A 601 54.47 -61.04 67.49
C HIS A 601 54.13 -61.62 66.10
N GLY A 602 53.32 -60.90 65.33
CA GLY A 602 52.88 -61.27 63.99
C GLY A 602 52.06 -60.16 63.35
N ASP A 603 51.83 -60.29 62.05
CA ASP A 603 51.01 -59.38 61.26
C ASP A 603 49.69 -60.05 60.86
N CYS A 604 48.62 -59.26 60.80
CA CYS A 604 47.27 -59.75 60.50
C CYS A 604 47.05 -59.79 58.98
N ASP A 605 47.09 -60.97 58.37
CA ASP A 605 46.93 -61.10 56.91
C ASP A 605 45.51 -60.73 56.46
N SER A 606 45.43 -59.76 55.56
CA SER A 606 44.19 -59.22 55.02
C SER A 606 43.37 -60.26 54.24
N PHE A 607 43.99 -61.31 53.68
CA PHE A 607 43.29 -62.33 52.90
C PHE A 607 42.79 -63.50 53.76
N THR A 608 43.67 -64.19 54.48
CA THR A 608 43.29 -65.33 55.34
C THR A 608 42.58 -64.91 56.62
N ARG A 609 42.61 -63.63 57.00
CA ARG A 609 42.23 -63.08 58.33
C ARG A 609 42.87 -63.87 59.49
N SER A 610 44.12 -64.29 59.31
CA SER A 610 44.87 -65.05 60.30
C SER A 610 46.22 -64.40 60.58
N CYS A 611 46.85 -64.76 61.71
CA CYS A 611 48.09 -64.15 62.13
C CYS A 611 49.30 -64.85 61.48
N VAL A 612 50.06 -64.09 60.70
CA VAL A 612 51.35 -64.52 60.18
C VAL A 612 52.39 -64.19 61.24
N CYS A 613 52.80 -65.20 62.01
CA CYS A 613 53.74 -65.00 63.11
C CYS A 613 55.15 -64.68 62.62
N GLN A 614 55.82 -63.79 63.36
CA GLN A 614 57.22 -63.47 63.15
C GLN A 614 58.12 -64.69 63.46
N PRO A 615 59.35 -64.73 62.92
CA PRO A 615 60.31 -65.80 63.26
C PRO A 615 60.43 -66.02 64.77
N PHE A 616 60.59 -67.28 65.16
CA PHE A 616 60.61 -67.76 66.56
C PHE A 616 59.28 -67.71 67.32
N TRP A 617 58.19 -67.23 66.71
CA TRP A 617 56.82 -67.28 67.24
C TRP A 617 55.93 -68.21 66.43
N MET A 618 54.94 -68.80 67.10
CA MET A 618 53.96 -69.69 66.51
C MET A 618 52.61 -69.57 67.21
N GLU A 619 51.58 -70.11 66.56
CA GLU A 619 50.21 -70.06 67.06
C GLU A 619 49.99 -71.02 68.23
N ASN A 620 49.24 -70.56 69.24
CA ASN A 620 48.84 -71.39 70.37
C ASN A 620 47.77 -72.39 69.93
N PHE A 621 48.19 -73.60 69.58
CA PHE A 621 47.29 -74.69 69.16
C PHE A 621 46.23 -75.03 70.22
N ILE A 622 46.50 -74.86 71.51
CA ILE A 622 45.50 -75.09 72.56
C ILE A 622 44.43 -74.01 72.54
N ARG A 623 44.81 -72.73 72.40
CA ARG A 623 43.86 -71.61 72.24
C ARG A 623 43.07 -71.72 70.93
N ARG A 624 43.70 -72.12 69.82
CA ARG A 624 43.00 -72.31 68.54
C ARG A 624 42.03 -73.49 68.57
N GLN A 625 42.45 -74.66 69.08
CA GLN A 625 41.65 -75.89 69.03
C GLN A 625 40.59 -75.96 70.14
N PHE A 626 40.91 -75.49 71.36
CA PHE A 626 40.04 -75.62 72.53
C PHE A 626 39.56 -74.28 73.10
N GLY A 627 40.33 -73.19 72.93
CA GLY A 627 40.01 -71.84 73.41
C GLY A 627 38.91 -71.13 72.61
N ASP A 628 39.25 -70.08 71.87
CA ASP A 628 38.31 -69.16 71.19
C ASP A 628 38.34 -69.24 69.65
N GLN A 629 39.16 -70.16 69.10
CA GLN A 629 39.44 -70.30 67.66
C GLN A 629 40.04 -69.06 66.98
N GLU A 630 40.53 -68.09 67.75
CA GLU A 630 41.17 -66.89 67.21
C GLU A 630 42.64 -67.16 66.86
N SER A 631 43.08 -66.72 65.68
CA SER A 631 44.48 -66.86 65.28
C SER A 631 45.36 -65.88 66.06
N ASN A 632 46.55 -66.32 66.45
CA ASN A 632 47.39 -65.65 67.45
C ASN A 632 48.85 -66.09 67.29
N CYS A 633 49.77 -65.44 68.01
CA CYS A 633 51.20 -65.77 68.00
C CYS A 633 51.79 -65.81 69.43
N GLU A 634 51.06 -66.43 70.36
CA GLU A 634 51.42 -66.42 71.80
C GLU A 634 52.60 -67.34 72.15
N TRP A 635 52.91 -68.34 71.32
CA TRP A 635 53.87 -69.39 71.67
C TRP A 635 55.23 -69.11 71.05
N SER A 636 56.27 -69.01 71.87
CA SER A 636 57.63 -69.02 71.35
C SER A 636 58.04 -70.45 71.00
N VAL A 637 58.55 -70.64 69.77
CA VAL A 637 59.06 -71.91 69.26
C VAL A 637 60.17 -72.47 70.17
N LEU A 638 60.98 -71.59 70.79
CA LEU A 638 62.01 -71.99 71.75
C LEU A 638 61.43 -72.66 73.00
N TYR A 639 60.41 -72.05 73.64
CA TYR A 639 59.78 -72.65 74.81
C TYR A 639 58.98 -73.92 74.47
N VAL A 640 58.32 -73.96 73.30
CA VAL A 640 57.60 -75.16 72.82
C VAL A 640 58.57 -76.32 72.55
N THR A 641 59.72 -76.07 71.93
CA THR A 641 60.72 -77.12 71.66
C THR A 641 61.40 -77.61 72.96
N ILE A 642 61.75 -76.72 73.89
CA ILE A 642 62.26 -77.11 75.21
C ILE A 642 61.22 -77.94 75.98
N ALA A 643 59.95 -77.49 76.03
CA ALA A 643 58.88 -78.21 76.71
C ALA A 643 58.61 -79.59 76.08
N SER A 644 58.59 -79.67 74.75
CA SER A 644 58.46 -80.93 74.01
C SER A 644 59.60 -81.90 74.32
N PHE A 645 60.85 -81.43 74.34
CA PHE A 645 62.00 -82.25 74.72
C PHE A 645 61.92 -82.73 76.18
N MET A 646 61.55 -81.85 77.11
CA MET A 646 61.34 -82.23 78.52
C MET A 646 60.19 -83.24 78.70
N ILE A 647 59.11 -83.12 77.92
CA ILE A 647 58.02 -84.11 77.90
C ILE A 647 58.50 -85.44 77.33
N LEU A 648 59.29 -85.44 76.25
CA LEU A 648 59.86 -86.67 75.67
C LEU A 648 60.83 -87.36 76.63
N VAL A 649 61.65 -86.60 77.38
CA VAL A 649 62.53 -87.15 78.42
C VAL A 649 61.72 -87.65 79.63
N ALA A 650 60.66 -86.96 80.05
CA ALA A 650 59.77 -87.42 81.12
C ALA A 650 59.01 -88.70 80.73
N VAL A 651 58.45 -88.76 79.52
CA VAL A 651 57.80 -89.97 78.97
C VAL A 651 58.81 -91.10 78.79
N GLY A 652 60.00 -90.81 78.26
CA GLY A 652 61.08 -91.78 78.11
C GLY A 652 61.56 -92.37 79.45
N THR A 653 61.71 -91.52 80.48
CA THR A 653 62.08 -91.98 81.84
C THR A 653 60.94 -92.68 82.57
N LEU A 654 59.68 -92.31 82.34
CA LEU A 654 58.51 -93.06 82.83
C LEU A 654 58.39 -94.44 82.16
N ILE A 655 58.56 -94.53 80.83
CA ILE A 655 58.58 -95.80 80.09
C ILE A 655 59.76 -96.66 80.54
N TRP A 656 60.96 -96.08 80.66
CA TRP A 656 62.15 -96.78 81.15
C TRP A 656 61.96 -97.24 82.60
N GLY A 657 61.37 -96.42 83.47
CA GLY A 657 61.01 -96.77 84.84
C GLY A 657 60.00 -97.92 84.91
N MET A 658 58.96 -97.90 84.07
CA MET A 658 57.98 -98.98 83.92
C MET A 658 58.64 -100.28 83.45
N VAL A 659 59.48 -100.22 82.40
CA VAL A 659 60.26 -101.36 81.88
C VAL A 659 61.23 -101.90 82.94
N CYS A 660 61.91 -101.04 83.69
CA CYS A 660 62.79 -101.43 84.80
C CYS A 660 62.02 -102.04 85.97
N CYS A 661 60.80 -101.59 86.28
CA CYS A 661 59.95 -102.23 87.28
C CYS A 661 59.46 -103.62 86.82
N CYS A 662 59.07 -103.75 85.55
CA CYS A 662 58.73 -105.03 84.94
C CYS A 662 59.91 -106.00 84.88
N ASN A 663 61.13 -105.52 84.60
CA ASN A 663 62.34 -106.34 84.60
C ASN A 663 62.84 -106.68 86.01
N LYS A 664 62.70 -105.79 87.00
CA LYS A 664 62.95 -106.12 88.42
C LYS A 664 62.00 -107.20 88.95
N ARG A 665 60.77 -107.31 88.42
CA ARG A 665 59.87 -108.44 88.68
C ARG A 665 60.29 -109.76 88.00
N LYS A 666 61.20 -109.72 87.01
CA LYS A 666 61.73 -110.91 86.30
C LYS A 666 63.15 -111.34 86.74
N SER A 667 63.84 -110.55 87.58
CA SER A 667 65.24 -110.81 87.97
C SER A 667 65.37 -111.53 89.33
N LYS A 668 64.90 -112.78 89.40
CA LYS A 668 65.28 -113.79 90.40
C LYS A 668 65.31 -115.15 89.70
N VAL A 669 66.26 -116.03 90.08
CA VAL A 669 66.55 -117.36 89.45
C VAL A 669 67.28 -117.22 88.09
N ARG A 670 68.45 -117.83 87.81
CA ARG A 670 69.39 -118.65 88.63
C ARG A 670 70.84 -118.58 88.07
N ARG A 671 71.80 -119.09 88.87
CA ARG A 671 73.22 -119.41 88.54
C ARG A 671 73.31 -120.54 87.46
N SER A 672 74.44 -120.97 86.87
CA SER A 672 75.88 -120.83 87.23
C SER A 672 76.85 -121.32 86.10
N LYS A 673 78.10 -120.79 86.06
CA LYS A 673 79.43 -121.41 85.70
C LYS A 673 79.56 -122.28 84.42
N SER A 674 80.70 -122.43 83.71
CA SER A 674 82.15 -122.22 83.95
C SER A 674 82.91 -121.98 82.60
N ARG A 675 84.25 -121.96 82.39
CA ARG A 675 85.51 -122.14 83.18
C ARG A 675 86.69 -121.40 82.47
N TYR A 676 87.94 -121.67 82.86
CA TYR A 676 89.25 -121.19 82.32
C TYR A 676 89.48 -121.44 80.80
N LYS A 677 90.27 -120.66 80.05
CA LYS A 677 91.71 -120.26 80.21
C LYS A 677 92.03 -118.83 79.64
N ILE A 678 93.28 -118.29 79.60
CA ILE A 678 94.40 -118.09 80.59
C ILE A 678 95.61 -117.38 79.89
N LEU A 679 96.34 -116.49 80.59
CA LEU A 679 97.68 -115.85 80.27
C LEU A 679 97.76 -114.97 78.98
N GLU A 680 98.61 -113.92 78.82
CA GLU A 680 99.48 -113.11 79.72
C GLU A 680 99.83 -111.74 79.06
N GLU A 681 100.38 -110.79 79.85
CA GLU A 681 101.33 -109.66 79.57
C GLU A 681 101.29 -108.84 78.24
N GLU A 682 101.08 -107.50 78.29
CA GLU A 682 102.09 -106.40 78.12
C GLU A 682 102.25 -105.90 76.65
N GLU A 683 102.71 -104.69 76.28
CA GLU A 683 103.15 -103.48 77.04
C GLU A 683 102.81 -102.15 76.29
N GLN A 684 103.55 -101.07 76.58
CA GLN A 684 103.70 -99.75 75.93
C GLN A 684 103.93 -99.77 74.38
N ASP A 685 103.99 -98.67 73.62
CA ASP A 685 104.29 -97.25 73.92
C ASP A 685 103.67 -96.21 72.95
N ARG A 686 104.05 -94.94 73.14
CA ARG A 686 103.71 -93.71 72.41
C ARG A 686 104.52 -93.53 71.12
N LEU A 687 104.05 -92.69 70.19
CA LEU A 687 104.80 -91.52 69.70
C LEU A 687 103.95 -90.59 68.80
N GLU A 688 104.39 -89.34 68.68
CA GLU A 688 103.80 -88.29 67.82
C GLU A 688 104.53 -88.22 66.46
N LEU A 689 103.86 -87.74 65.40
CA LEU A 689 104.25 -86.55 64.61
C LEU A 689 103.39 -86.38 63.34
N HIS A 690 103.53 -85.24 62.67
CA HIS A 690 102.67 -84.74 61.58
C HIS A 690 103.52 -84.04 60.50
N PRO A 691 102.91 -83.56 59.39
CA PRO A 691 102.68 -84.22 58.09
C PRO A 691 103.84 -83.95 57.07
N PRO A 692 103.74 -84.26 55.74
CA PRO A 692 103.17 -83.25 54.80
C PRO A 692 102.66 -83.72 53.39
N ARG A 693 101.92 -82.80 52.71
CA ARG A 693 101.92 -82.44 51.25
C ARG A 693 101.75 -83.45 50.06
N ALA A 694 100.69 -83.16 49.27
CA ALA A 694 100.72 -82.68 47.86
C ALA A 694 100.56 -83.60 46.60
N ALA A 695 99.40 -83.43 45.94
CA ALA A 695 99.18 -82.91 44.56
C ALA A 695 99.25 -83.81 43.28
N HIS A 696 98.40 -83.39 42.30
CA HIS A 696 98.25 -83.85 40.88
C HIS A 696 97.71 -85.29 40.67
N LEU A 697 97.08 -85.66 39.53
CA LEU A 697 97.09 -85.11 38.15
C LEU A 697 95.69 -85.19 37.44
N THR A 698 95.63 -84.91 36.12
CA THR A 698 94.42 -84.50 35.35
C THR A 698 94.09 -85.31 34.08
N LYS A 699 92.83 -85.31 33.60
CA LYS A 699 92.37 -85.24 32.16
C LYS A 699 90.83 -85.16 32.08
N SER A 700 90.23 -84.25 31.28
CA SER A 700 89.80 -84.36 29.84
C SER A 700 88.48 -85.14 29.64
N ARG A 701 87.51 -84.79 28.78
CA ARG A 701 87.55 -84.02 27.51
C ARG A 701 86.19 -83.40 27.09
N GLU A 702 86.23 -82.37 26.25
CA GLU A 702 85.14 -81.71 25.46
C GLU A 702 84.72 -82.51 24.18
N PRO A 703 83.77 -82.11 23.26
CA PRO A 703 83.44 -80.73 22.82
C PRO A 703 81.96 -80.38 22.41
N HIS A 704 81.82 -79.12 21.92
CA HIS A 704 80.72 -78.39 21.22
C HIS A 704 80.40 -78.92 19.77
N PRO A 705 79.68 -78.25 18.80
CA PRO A 705 79.13 -76.86 18.75
C PRO A 705 77.82 -76.56 17.96
N LEU A 706 77.40 -75.27 18.01
CA LEU A 706 76.82 -74.36 16.96
C LEU A 706 75.93 -73.30 17.68
N SER A 707 76.15 -71.97 17.68
CA SER A 707 76.36 -70.93 16.61
C SER A 707 75.05 -70.53 15.91
N ALA A 708 74.68 -69.26 15.68
CA ALA A 708 75.39 -67.94 15.77
C ALA A 708 74.46 -66.86 16.42
N ALA A 709 74.93 -65.77 17.07
CA ALA A 709 75.44 -64.47 16.58
C ALA A 709 74.48 -63.70 15.63
N HIS A 710 74.31 -62.36 15.68
CA HIS A 710 74.88 -61.26 16.52
C HIS A 710 73.81 -60.70 17.51
N GLY A 711 74.06 -59.80 18.48
CA GLY A 711 75.11 -58.77 18.65
C GLY A 711 74.61 -57.41 18.09
N ALA A 712 74.83 -56.25 18.72
CA ALA A 712 75.64 -55.91 19.90
C ALA A 712 74.96 -54.71 20.64
N ASP A 713 74.95 -54.65 21.98
CA ASP A 713 75.91 -53.90 22.84
C ASP A 713 75.61 -52.38 22.95
N LYS A 714 75.77 -51.68 24.10
CA LYS A 714 76.15 -52.06 25.48
C LYS A 714 75.89 -50.88 26.46
N GLU A 715 75.65 -51.20 27.74
CA GLU A 715 76.18 -50.51 28.97
C GLU A 715 75.81 -49.01 29.25
N GLU A 716 75.68 -48.50 30.50
CA GLU A 716 75.78 -49.12 31.84
C GLU A 716 75.07 -48.33 32.97
N GLU A 717 75.13 -48.91 34.19
CA GLU A 717 75.15 -48.29 35.53
C GLU A 717 74.00 -47.39 36.06
N THR A 718 73.08 -48.06 36.76
CA THR A 718 72.85 -47.96 38.24
C THR A 718 72.65 -46.63 38.98
N LEU A 719 71.47 -46.55 39.62
CA LEU A 719 71.26 -46.40 41.09
C LEU A 719 71.57 -45.07 41.83
N HIS A 720 70.56 -44.59 42.57
CA HIS A 720 70.63 -43.62 43.70
C HIS A 720 71.41 -44.19 44.92
N PRO A 721 71.71 -43.45 46.03
CA PRO A 721 71.17 -42.13 46.47
C PRO A 721 72.21 -41.14 47.08
N GLY A 722 71.77 -39.98 47.62
CA GLY A 722 72.63 -39.18 48.53
C GLY A 722 72.23 -37.74 48.90
N GLU A 723 71.77 -37.54 50.15
CA GLU A 723 71.99 -36.39 51.07
C GLU A 723 72.01 -34.88 50.64
N ARG A 724 70.99 -34.16 51.16
CA ARG A 724 71.06 -32.95 52.05
C ARG A 724 71.96 -31.72 51.76
N CYS A 725 71.29 -30.55 51.91
CA CYS A 725 71.64 -29.35 52.73
C CYS A 725 72.01 -27.98 52.10
N ARG A 726 71.28 -26.95 52.60
CA ARG A 726 71.64 -25.53 52.85
C ARG A 726 71.81 -24.48 51.72
N CYS A 727 70.76 -23.65 51.61
CA CYS A 727 70.74 -22.19 51.91
C CYS A 727 71.65 -21.17 51.16
N ARG A 728 70.96 -20.14 50.61
CA ARG A 728 71.43 -18.79 50.18
C ARG A 728 72.35 -18.77 48.93
N GLY A 729 72.24 -17.79 48.01
CA GLY A 729 71.27 -16.70 47.88
C GLY A 729 71.84 -15.49 47.10
N ARG A 730 70.96 -14.57 46.63
CA ARG A 730 71.22 -13.41 45.72
C ARG A 730 71.58 -13.82 44.28
N ALA A 731 70.83 -13.40 43.26
CA ALA A 731 70.81 -12.09 42.56
C ALA A 731 71.91 -11.98 41.47
N ALA A 732 71.78 -11.21 40.38
CA ALA A 732 70.79 -10.18 40.06
C ALA A 732 70.65 -9.89 38.53
N VAL A 733 69.54 -9.23 38.13
CA VAL A 733 69.28 -8.32 36.96
C VAL A 733 70.01 -8.59 35.62
N ILE A 734 69.29 -8.71 34.48
CA ILE A 734 69.10 -7.73 33.37
C ILE A 734 68.41 -8.55 32.24
N LYS A 735 67.41 -8.12 31.43
CA LYS A 735 67.05 -6.79 30.86
C LYS A 735 65.52 -6.65 30.64
N LYS A 736 65.05 -5.41 30.45
CA LYS A 736 63.70 -5.09 29.91
C LYS A 736 63.60 -5.36 28.40
N THR A 737 62.37 -5.56 27.92
CA THR A 737 61.77 -4.70 26.88
C THR A 737 60.28 -4.49 27.18
N GLU A 738 59.76 -3.27 26.97
CA GLU A 738 58.32 -2.95 26.91
C GLU A 738 57.80 -3.20 25.45
N MET A 739 56.55 -3.02 25.01
CA MET A 739 55.32 -2.41 25.58
C MET A 739 54.10 -3.08 24.89
N SER A 740 53.07 -3.53 25.61
CA SER A 740 51.75 -2.87 25.79
C SER A 740 51.05 -2.32 24.54
N SER A 741 49.83 -2.81 24.30
CA SER A 741 48.67 -1.97 23.97
C SER A 741 47.37 -2.72 24.32
N VAL A 742 46.58 -2.18 25.24
CA VAL A 742 45.18 -2.58 25.48
C VAL A 742 44.35 -1.32 25.31
N ALA A 743 43.29 -1.41 24.52
CA ALA A 743 42.34 -0.31 24.33
C ALA A 743 41.24 -0.39 25.41
N ASP A 744 40.91 0.76 25.99
CA ASP A 744 39.81 0.92 26.94
C ASP A 744 39.28 2.35 26.80
N LEU A 745 37.99 2.50 26.44
CA LEU A 745 37.19 3.71 26.63
C LEU A 745 35.74 3.48 26.18
N SER A 746 34.82 3.75 27.11
CA SER A 746 33.38 3.83 26.87
C SER A 746 32.92 5.29 26.85
N VAL A 747 31.97 5.60 25.97
CA VAL A 747 31.02 6.72 26.06
C VAL A 747 29.68 6.21 25.51
#